data_AF-A0A953PM58-F1
#
_entry.id   AF-A0A953PM58-F1
#
_cell.length_a   1.000
_cell.length_b   1.000
_cell.length_c   1.000
_cell.angle_alpha   90.00
_cell.angle_beta   90.00
_cell.angle_gamma   90.00
#
_symmetry.space_group_name_H-M   'P 1'
#
loop_
_entity.id
_entity.type
_entity.pdbx_description
1 polymer ?
#
loop_
_entity_poly.entity_id
_entity_poly.type
_entity_poly.pdbx_seq_one_letter_code
_entity_poly.pdbx_strand_id
1 'polypeptide(L)'
;MKIAILHPSYDQSNAPFKDFDPACVPDFYLPGHDYTNFQIHKTTAVRQVAEIARMKFDVVINLCDGAWEEDRPGIEVVQALERLGVAFTGAGSAFYDPSREAMKMACHSAGVKFPAYVVATTDDEAASAFDRLRAPLIVKHPHGYSSVGLTRASRVTTVEDLRREAARTIDSYGAALIEEFIEGREFTALVTEPRDDSEEAWALQPVEFGFPPGESFKHFDLKWKSFEELETRRIVDDGPLAIRLQQAAILTFVALGGSGYGRCDLRMDAAGDIFVLEINPNCGVFYPEGQHGSADLCLANDPAGHRGFLEHLLACAIRRRDRARKPWALQFIRDRGFGLFATRALRAGDLVEQYEGRPHVLVSRRHVERHWHGLRRQWFESYAWPITTGLHIAWSDDADDWRPINHSCDPNTWLEGLDLVARCDIAAGEELTIEYATFCGPAMAPFECRCGAPDCRRVILGSDHLLPGIRVQYGDHVSEFVRTAWHQTSPDWRPACEIFLNDLGLGVMARRAWRASEIVSPLQWTRRQSSPGRWTLQLGEHEHAEPRPFELRYVNHSCAPNVHFDVDEGVVRALRDIAPGDELRAFYPATEWSVTERFICRCNGAQCLGVIGGAAHLPPDTLARYPLSGFIRQKLK
;
A
#
# COMPACT_ATOMS: atom_id res chain seq x y z
N MET A 1 2.63 18.69 -19.68
CA MET A 1 2.65 19.06 -18.25
C MET A 1 3.56 20.25 -18.08
N LYS A 2 3.30 21.05 -17.05
CA LYS A 2 4.20 22.08 -16.54
C LYS A 2 5.04 21.47 -15.42
N ILE A 3 6.36 21.36 -15.59
CA ILE A 3 7.26 20.60 -14.74
C ILE A 3 8.30 21.52 -14.07
N ALA A 4 8.51 21.38 -12.76
CA ALA A 4 9.66 22.00 -12.10
C ALA A 4 10.75 20.96 -11.89
N ILE A 5 12.00 21.32 -12.18
CA ILE A 5 13.16 20.42 -12.02
C ILE A 5 14.05 21.01 -10.93
N LEU A 6 14.20 20.30 -9.82
CA LEU A 6 14.99 20.74 -8.67
C LEU A 6 16.37 20.10 -8.73
N HIS A 7 17.39 20.92 -8.97
CA HIS A 7 18.78 20.52 -8.95
C HIS A 7 19.42 20.84 -7.60
N PRO A 8 20.23 19.94 -7.05
CA PRO A 8 21.00 20.25 -5.86
C PRO A 8 22.09 21.27 -6.18
N SER A 9 22.06 22.43 -5.52
CA SER A 9 23.17 23.38 -5.61
C SER A 9 24.29 22.94 -4.69
N TYR A 10 25.51 22.99 -5.23
CA TYR A 10 26.76 22.83 -4.48
C TYR A 10 27.31 24.18 -3.98
N ASP A 11 26.62 25.29 -4.25
CA ASP A 11 27.03 26.60 -3.73
C ASP A 11 26.92 26.55 -2.20
N GLN A 12 28.07 26.70 -1.52
CA GLN A 12 28.24 26.57 -0.06
C GLN A 12 28.37 25.13 0.47
N SER A 13 28.48 24.13 -0.42
CA SER A 13 28.79 22.76 -0.05
C SER A 13 30.31 22.50 -0.04
N ASN A 14 30.74 21.73 0.95
CA ASN A 14 32.08 21.16 1.09
C ASN A 14 32.08 19.66 0.75
N ALA A 15 31.06 19.16 0.04
CA ALA A 15 30.99 17.77 -0.36
C ALA A 15 32.27 17.34 -1.10
N PRO A 16 32.87 16.20 -0.75
CA PRO A 16 34.17 15.79 -1.27
C PRO A 16 34.15 15.45 -2.77
N PHE A 17 32.95 15.26 -3.33
CA PHE A 17 32.73 14.94 -4.73
C PHE A 17 32.18 16.12 -5.57
N LYS A 18 32.08 17.33 -5.01
CA LYS A 18 31.45 18.49 -5.68
C LYS A 18 32.06 18.82 -7.05
N ASP A 19 33.36 18.60 -7.22
CA ASP A 19 34.10 18.93 -8.45
C ASP A 19 34.08 17.76 -9.46
N PHE A 20 33.47 16.64 -9.09
CA PHE A 20 33.42 15.39 -9.86
C PHE A 20 31.98 14.98 -10.24
N ASP A 21 30.96 15.46 -9.53
CA ASP A 21 29.56 15.10 -9.78
C ASP A 21 28.96 15.98 -10.89
N PRO A 22 28.63 15.40 -12.07
CA PRO A 22 28.09 16.19 -13.16
C PRO A 22 26.63 16.55 -12.93
N ALA A 23 26.20 17.70 -13.46
CA ALA A 23 24.79 18.09 -13.39
C ALA A 23 23.92 17.14 -14.22
N CYS A 24 22.87 16.57 -13.61
CA CYS A 24 21.89 15.76 -14.32
C CYS A 24 21.10 16.60 -15.34
N VAL A 25 20.61 15.96 -16.40
CA VAL A 25 19.94 16.59 -17.55
C VAL A 25 18.61 15.87 -17.90
N PRO A 26 17.66 15.74 -16.95
CA PRO A 26 16.40 15.04 -17.21
C PRO A 26 15.54 15.74 -18.28
N ASP A 27 15.75 17.03 -18.51
CA ASP A 27 15.05 17.84 -19.51
C ASP A 27 15.27 17.37 -20.95
N PHE A 28 16.39 16.68 -21.23
CA PHE A 28 16.62 16.02 -22.51
C PHE A 28 15.53 14.99 -22.85
N TYR A 29 14.92 14.39 -21.81
CA TYR A 29 13.91 13.34 -21.93
C TYR A 29 12.47 13.86 -21.80
N LEU A 30 12.23 15.18 -21.85
CA LEU A 30 10.90 15.80 -21.69
C LEU A 30 10.37 16.50 -22.97
N PRO A 31 10.48 15.92 -24.19
CA PRO A 31 10.00 16.59 -25.39
C PRO A 31 8.48 16.83 -25.30
N GLY A 32 8.05 18.07 -25.50
CA GLY A 32 6.63 18.45 -25.46
C GLY A 32 6.08 18.76 -24.06
N HIS A 33 6.94 18.90 -23.05
CA HIS A 33 6.58 19.46 -21.75
C HIS A 33 7.14 20.88 -21.58
N ASP A 34 6.42 21.70 -20.82
CA ASP A 34 6.91 23.00 -20.38
C ASP A 34 7.66 22.77 -19.06
N TYR A 35 8.92 23.16 -18.96
CA TYR A 35 9.73 22.91 -17.76
C TYR A 35 10.52 24.13 -17.32
N THR A 36 10.83 24.19 -16.03
CA THR A 36 11.68 25.23 -15.43
C THR A 36 12.66 24.58 -14.46
N ASN A 37 13.96 24.90 -14.62
CA ASN A 37 15.03 24.42 -13.75
C ASN A 37 15.22 25.37 -12.56
N PHE A 38 15.40 24.80 -11.37
CA PHE A 38 15.66 25.52 -10.13
C PHE A 38 16.89 24.94 -9.43
N GLN A 39 17.79 25.81 -8.99
CA GLN A 39 18.91 25.46 -8.13
C GLN A 39 18.48 25.59 -6.67
N ILE A 40 18.57 24.51 -5.91
CA ILE A 40 18.12 24.45 -4.52
C ILE A 40 19.33 24.48 -3.59
N HIS A 41 19.34 25.36 -2.60
CA HIS A 41 20.40 25.42 -1.59
C HIS A 41 19.91 24.80 -0.29
N LYS A 42 20.73 23.98 0.38
CA LYS A 42 20.38 23.32 1.66
C LYS A 42 19.81 24.29 2.68
N THR A 43 20.43 25.46 2.83
CA THR A 43 20.05 26.48 3.82
C THR A 43 18.71 27.16 3.56
N THR A 44 18.22 27.17 2.31
CA THR A 44 16.96 27.83 1.92
C THR A 44 15.95 26.89 1.27
N ALA A 45 16.22 25.59 1.25
CA ALA A 45 15.48 24.57 0.52
C ALA A 45 13.97 24.66 0.75
N VAL A 46 13.53 24.62 2.02
CA VAL A 46 12.11 24.67 2.39
C VAL A 46 11.42 25.96 1.87
N ARG A 47 12.09 27.11 1.96
CA ARG A 47 11.53 28.38 1.46
C ARG A 47 11.41 28.38 -0.06
N GLN A 48 12.45 27.92 -0.76
CA GLN A 48 12.45 27.82 -2.22
C GLN A 48 11.35 26.87 -2.71
N VAL A 49 11.22 25.69 -2.10
CA VAL A 49 10.16 24.72 -2.43
C VAL A 49 8.77 25.33 -2.21
N ALA A 50 8.56 26.06 -1.12
CA ALA A 50 7.29 26.75 -0.86
C ALA A 50 6.96 27.83 -1.89
N GLU A 51 7.97 28.55 -2.40
CA GLU A 51 7.80 29.51 -3.50
C GLU A 51 7.46 28.81 -4.82
N ILE A 52 8.17 27.74 -5.15
CA ILE A 52 7.94 26.93 -6.36
C ILE A 52 6.54 26.31 -6.36
N ALA A 53 6.08 25.80 -5.21
CA ALA A 53 4.73 25.22 -5.08
C ALA A 53 3.62 26.24 -5.44
N ARG A 54 3.81 27.54 -5.14
CA ARG A 54 2.85 28.60 -5.49
C ARG A 54 2.75 28.85 -7.00
N MET A 55 3.76 28.42 -7.78
CA MET A 55 3.79 28.54 -9.24
C MET A 55 2.93 27.48 -9.95
N LYS A 56 2.33 26.55 -9.19
CA LYS A 56 1.36 25.54 -9.65
C LYS A 56 1.87 24.66 -10.81
N PHE A 57 3.03 24.05 -10.62
CA PHE A 57 3.51 22.98 -11.50
C PHE A 57 2.66 21.71 -11.32
N ASP A 58 2.52 20.91 -12.37
CA ASP A 58 1.77 19.66 -12.34
C ASP A 58 2.52 18.59 -11.51
N VAL A 59 3.86 18.59 -11.64
CA VAL A 59 4.78 17.63 -11.02
C VAL A 59 6.18 18.24 -10.91
N VAL A 60 6.92 17.80 -9.90
CA VAL A 60 8.31 18.18 -9.62
C VAL A 60 9.23 17.00 -9.90
N ILE A 61 10.26 17.19 -10.72
CA ILE A 61 11.38 16.26 -10.80
C ILE A 61 12.37 16.66 -9.70
N ASN A 62 12.47 15.83 -8.66
CA ASN A 62 13.41 16.06 -7.56
C ASN A 62 14.71 15.29 -7.79
N LEU A 63 15.82 16.01 -7.94
CA LEU A 63 17.18 15.45 -8.02
C LEU A 63 18.00 15.74 -6.77
N CYS A 64 17.42 16.33 -5.73
CA CYS A 64 18.11 16.60 -4.47
C CYS A 64 18.29 15.30 -3.68
N ASP A 65 19.53 14.81 -3.59
CA ASP A 65 19.91 13.51 -3.03
C ASP A 65 20.80 13.61 -1.76
N GLY A 66 20.90 14.78 -1.15
CA GLY A 66 21.71 14.99 0.05
C GLY A 66 21.17 14.26 1.28
N ALA A 67 22.06 13.58 2.01
CA ALA A 67 21.70 12.99 3.30
C ALA A 67 21.39 14.05 4.37
N TRP A 68 20.87 13.63 5.52
CA TRP A 68 20.51 14.55 6.61
C TRP A 68 21.71 15.38 7.11
N GLU A 69 22.86 14.75 7.36
CA GLU A 69 24.07 15.44 7.81
C GLU A 69 24.86 16.17 6.70
N GLU A 70 24.50 16.00 5.43
CA GLU A 70 25.21 16.63 4.32
C GLU A 70 24.79 18.09 4.12
N ASP A 71 25.72 18.92 3.63
CA ASP A 71 25.49 20.33 3.33
C ASP A 71 24.86 20.57 1.94
N ARG A 72 24.35 19.50 1.31
CA ARG A 72 23.60 19.51 0.05
C ARG A 72 22.11 19.29 0.30
N PRO A 73 21.23 19.87 -0.53
CA PRO A 73 19.80 19.71 -0.36
C PRO A 73 19.35 18.26 -0.56
N GLY A 74 18.39 17.80 0.23
CA GLY A 74 17.86 16.45 0.14
C GLY A 74 16.58 16.21 0.93
N ILE A 75 16.65 15.49 2.06
CA ILE A 75 15.46 15.10 2.84
C ILE A 75 14.51 16.25 3.19
N GLU A 76 15.02 17.44 3.50
CA GLU A 76 14.19 18.61 3.79
C GLU A 76 13.41 19.13 2.57
N VAL A 77 13.91 18.91 1.35
CA VAL A 77 13.18 19.16 0.10
C VAL A 77 12.00 18.20 -0.01
N VAL A 78 12.24 16.91 0.24
CA VAL A 78 11.21 15.86 0.20
C VAL A 78 10.10 16.14 1.21
N GLN A 79 10.45 16.42 2.47
CA GLN A 79 9.48 16.75 3.51
C GLN A 79 8.66 18.01 3.19
N ALA A 80 9.29 19.02 2.57
CA ALA A 80 8.58 20.22 2.13
C ALA A 80 7.58 19.92 1.00
N LEU A 81 7.98 19.12 0.01
CA LEU A 81 7.11 18.70 -1.09
C LEU A 81 5.91 17.89 -0.61
N GLU A 82 6.12 16.95 0.32
CA GLU A 82 5.05 16.16 0.96
C GLU A 82 4.07 17.06 1.72
N ARG A 83 4.59 17.94 2.58
CA ARG A 83 3.77 18.88 3.38
C ARG A 83 2.94 19.82 2.52
N LEU A 84 3.43 20.19 1.34
CA LEU A 84 2.74 21.08 0.40
C LEU A 84 1.81 20.34 -0.57
N GLY A 85 1.75 19.00 -0.50
CA GLY A 85 0.88 18.19 -1.36
C GLY A 85 1.24 18.28 -2.85
N VAL A 86 2.53 18.45 -3.15
CA VAL A 86 3.07 18.52 -4.51
C VAL A 86 3.37 17.11 -5.02
N ALA A 87 3.11 16.82 -6.30
CA ALA A 87 3.56 15.56 -6.91
C ALA A 87 5.06 15.68 -7.19
N PHE A 88 5.87 14.73 -6.73
CA PHE A 88 7.31 14.74 -6.97
C PHE A 88 7.89 13.34 -7.27
N THR A 89 8.92 13.28 -8.11
CA THR A 89 9.67 12.05 -8.40
C THR A 89 10.62 11.70 -7.26
N GLY A 90 10.99 10.42 -7.14
CA GLY A 90 11.96 9.98 -6.13
C GLY A 90 11.33 9.52 -4.83
N ALA A 91 12.21 9.16 -3.88
CA ALA A 91 11.83 8.57 -2.61
C ALA A 91 11.06 9.57 -1.72
N GLY A 92 9.97 9.09 -1.10
CA GLY A 92 9.30 9.80 -0.01
C GLY A 92 10.11 9.74 1.28
N SER A 93 9.79 10.59 2.24
CA SER A 93 10.60 10.79 3.46
C SER A 93 10.77 9.51 4.30
N ALA A 94 9.76 8.64 4.32
CA ALA A 94 9.81 7.36 5.03
C ALA A 94 10.81 6.35 4.45
N PHE A 95 11.17 6.47 3.16
CA PHE A 95 12.09 5.58 2.47
C PHE A 95 13.41 6.26 2.08
N TYR A 96 13.56 7.58 2.26
CA TYR A 96 14.68 8.34 1.71
C TYR A 96 16.05 7.98 2.29
N ASP A 97 16.11 7.66 3.58
CA ASP A 97 17.38 7.38 4.28
C ASP A 97 17.24 6.28 5.34
N PRO A 98 16.96 5.02 4.94
CA PRO A 98 16.87 3.91 5.87
C PRO A 98 18.25 3.62 6.47
N SER A 99 18.30 3.30 7.76
CA SER A 99 19.57 2.90 8.37
C SER A 99 20.06 1.57 7.78
N ARG A 100 21.37 1.33 7.83
CA ARG A 100 21.97 0.06 7.40
C ARG A 100 21.39 -1.14 8.15
N GLU A 101 21.06 -0.96 9.42
CA GLU A 101 20.40 -1.98 10.24
C GLU A 101 18.97 -2.24 9.76
N ALA A 102 18.20 -1.19 9.45
CA ALA A 102 16.85 -1.33 8.89
C ALA A 102 16.88 -2.05 7.53
N MET A 103 17.84 -1.74 6.66
CA MET A 103 18.04 -2.47 5.39
C MET A 103 18.28 -3.96 5.63
N LYS A 104 19.09 -4.32 6.62
CA LYS A 104 19.38 -5.73 6.96
C LYS A 104 18.19 -6.43 7.58
N MET A 105 17.43 -5.75 8.45
CA MET A 105 16.17 -6.28 8.99
C MET A 105 15.15 -6.54 7.89
N ALA A 106 15.03 -5.64 6.91
CA ALA A 106 14.18 -5.81 5.74
C ALA A 106 14.64 -6.97 4.85
N CYS A 107 15.95 -7.11 4.61
CA CYS A 107 16.49 -8.27 3.90
C CYS A 107 16.14 -9.57 4.64
N HIS A 108 16.35 -9.61 5.96
CA HIS A 108 16.04 -10.79 6.78
C HIS A 108 14.56 -11.17 6.71
N SER A 109 13.65 -10.21 6.89
CA SER A 109 12.20 -10.48 6.86
C SER A 109 11.70 -10.93 5.49
N ALA A 110 12.39 -10.51 4.42
CA ALA A 110 12.08 -10.90 3.05
C ALA A 110 12.81 -12.16 2.55
N GLY A 111 13.63 -12.81 3.40
CA GLY A 111 14.41 -13.98 3.02
C GLY A 111 15.59 -13.69 2.08
N VAL A 112 16.04 -12.44 2.00
CA VAL A 112 17.18 -11.99 1.19
C VAL A 112 18.45 -12.00 2.06
N LYS A 113 19.56 -12.53 1.54
CA LYS A 113 20.84 -12.53 2.27
C LYS A 113 21.47 -11.14 2.28
N PHE A 114 22.20 -10.87 3.35
CA PHE A 114 22.99 -9.65 3.55
C PHE A 114 24.28 -10.03 4.29
N PRO A 115 25.37 -9.24 4.19
CA PRO A 115 26.60 -9.54 4.91
C PRO A 115 26.38 -9.50 6.43
N ALA A 116 26.84 -10.53 7.14
CA ALA A 116 26.87 -10.52 8.60
C ALA A 116 27.73 -9.36 9.08
N TYR A 117 27.38 -8.76 10.22
CA TYR A 117 27.93 -7.47 10.62
C TYR A 117 28.04 -7.27 12.13
N VAL A 118 28.86 -6.27 12.49
CA VAL A 118 29.00 -5.69 13.83
C VAL A 118 28.98 -4.17 13.66
N VAL A 119 28.23 -3.47 14.52
CA VAL A 119 28.35 -2.01 14.69
C VAL A 119 29.20 -1.77 15.92
N ALA A 120 30.25 -0.98 15.77
CA ALA A 120 31.20 -0.66 16.84
C ALA A 120 31.26 0.84 17.07
N THR A 121 31.18 1.25 18.33
CA THR A 121 31.40 2.62 18.82
C THR A 121 32.70 2.75 19.60
N THR A 122 33.35 1.62 19.90
CA THR A 122 34.60 1.54 20.66
C THR A 122 35.59 0.56 20.00
N ASP A 123 36.87 0.66 20.36
CA ASP A 123 37.93 -0.24 19.87
C ASP A 123 37.68 -1.71 20.28
N ASP A 124 37.23 -1.94 21.52
CA ASP A 124 36.96 -3.29 22.02
C ASP A 124 35.80 -3.96 21.27
N GLU A 125 34.73 -3.22 20.97
CA GLU A 125 33.63 -3.69 20.13
C GLU A 125 34.12 -4.02 18.71
N ALA A 126 34.95 -3.16 18.13
CA ALA A 126 35.52 -3.38 16.81
C ALA A 126 36.41 -4.63 16.77
N ALA A 127 37.29 -4.80 17.75
CA ALA A 127 38.19 -5.95 17.85
C ALA A 127 37.44 -7.28 17.96
N SER A 128 36.26 -7.29 18.61
CA SER A 128 35.41 -8.47 18.75
C SER A 128 34.80 -8.96 17.42
N ALA A 129 34.89 -8.19 16.33
CA ALA A 129 34.26 -8.56 15.07
C ALA A 129 34.87 -9.84 14.47
N PHE A 130 36.18 -10.09 14.64
CA PHE A 130 36.81 -11.33 14.17
C PHE A 130 36.36 -12.59 14.92
N ASP A 131 35.81 -12.43 16.13
CA ASP A 131 35.23 -13.57 16.87
C ASP A 131 33.84 -13.95 16.36
N ARG A 132 33.19 -13.03 15.62
CA ARG A 132 31.78 -13.13 15.21
C ARG A 132 31.58 -13.25 13.70
N LEU A 133 32.54 -12.76 12.90
CA LEU A 133 32.46 -12.62 11.46
C LEU A 133 33.62 -13.33 10.76
N ARG A 134 33.42 -13.74 9.52
CA ARG A 134 34.45 -14.37 8.68
C ARG A 134 35.20 -13.32 7.86
N ALA A 135 36.52 -13.38 7.94
CA ALA A 135 37.41 -12.54 7.14
C ALA A 135 37.41 -12.94 5.65
N PRO A 136 37.71 -12.02 4.71
CA PRO A 136 38.00 -10.60 4.93
C PRO A 136 36.80 -9.82 5.45
N LEU A 137 37.04 -8.73 6.18
CA LEU A 137 36.00 -7.80 6.65
C LEU A 137 36.09 -6.49 5.87
N ILE A 138 35.01 -5.71 5.86
CA ILE A 138 34.99 -4.35 5.33
C ILE A 138 34.46 -3.37 6.37
N VAL A 139 35.21 -2.28 6.58
CA VAL A 139 34.86 -1.20 7.52
C VAL A 139 34.28 -0.03 6.73
N LYS A 140 33.05 0.35 7.06
CA LYS A 140 32.36 1.49 6.46
C LYS A 140 31.64 2.32 7.52
N HIS A 141 31.31 3.55 7.19
CA HIS A 141 30.50 4.40 8.06
C HIS A 141 29.02 3.91 8.08
N PRO A 142 28.28 4.14 9.18
CA PRO A 142 26.94 3.58 9.37
C PRO A 142 25.82 4.30 8.60
N HIS A 143 26.02 5.55 8.17
CA HIS A 143 24.99 6.41 7.58
C HIS A 143 25.50 7.14 6.35
N GLY A 144 24.79 7.06 5.22
CA GLY A 144 25.13 7.77 3.99
C GLY A 144 25.59 6.89 2.83
N TYR A 145 25.82 7.55 1.70
CA TYR A 145 26.02 6.95 0.39
C TYR A 145 27.30 7.47 -0.28
N SER A 146 27.42 7.32 -1.60
CA SER A 146 28.53 7.89 -2.39
C SER A 146 29.94 7.37 -2.08
N SER A 147 30.06 6.28 -1.32
CA SER A 147 31.33 5.65 -0.94
C SER A 147 32.26 6.59 -0.15
N VAL A 148 31.71 7.63 0.50
CA VAL A 148 32.50 8.59 1.29
C VAL A 148 33.20 7.85 2.44
N GLY A 149 34.48 8.14 2.64
CA GLY A 149 35.30 7.49 3.68
C GLY A 149 35.75 6.06 3.37
N LEU A 150 35.23 5.44 2.30
CA LEU A 150 35.60 4.09 1.87
C LEU A 150 36.85 4.15 0.97
N THR A 151 37.91 3.46 1.39
CA THR A 151 39.19 3.38 0.67
C THR A 151 39.58 1.93 0.45
N ARG A 152 40.64 1.64 -0.32
CA ARG A 152 41.16 0.26 -0.43
C ARG A 152 41.49 -0.36 0.92
N ALA A 153 41.97 0.45 1.88
CA ALA A 153 42.33 -0.01 3.22
C ALA A 153 41.11 -0.43 4.06
N SER A 154 39.91 -0.02 3.66
CA SER A 154 38.67 -0.42 4.34
C SER A 154 38.40 -1.92 4.28
N ARG A 155 38.96 -2.65 3.30
CA ARG A 155 38.95 -4.11 3.29
C ARG A 155 40.11 -4.63 4.14
N VAL A 156 39.79 -5.26 5.26
CA VAL A 156 40.77 -5.67 6.27
C VAL A 156 40.80 -7.20 6.42
N THR A 157 41.98 -7.73 6.70
CA THR A 157 42.19 -9.17 6.94
C THR A 157 42.83 -9.45 8.30
N THR A 158 43.28 -8.42 9.01
CA THR A 158 43.91 -8.51 10.31
C THR A 158 43.19 -7.65 11.36
N VAL A 159 43.32 -8.02 12.63
CA VAL A 159 42.77 -7.24 13.76
C VAL A 159 43.41 -5.85 13.84
N GLU A 160 44.69 -5.72 13.51
CA GLU A 160 45.40 -4.44 13.52
C GLU A 160 44.84 -3.48 12.46
N ASP A 161 44.62 -3.96 11.23
CA ASP A 161 44.00 -3.17 10.17
C ASP A 161 42.57 -2.78 10.52
N LEU A 162 41.81 -3.72 11.09
CA LEU A 162 40.44 -3.48 11.55
C LEU A 162 40.39 -2.37 12.59
N ARG A 163 41.23 -2.44 13.64
CA ARG A 163 41.27 -1.41 14.69
C ARG A 163 41.60 -0.04 14.12
N ARG A 164 42.59 0.03 13.23
CA ARG A 164 43.00 1.29 12.59
C ARG A 164 41.86 1.91 11.78
N GLU A 165 41.22 1.13 10.90
CA GLU A 165 40.12 1.64 10.07
C GLU A 165 38.84 1.92 10.87
N ALA A 166 38.53 1.10 11.88
CA ALA A 166 37.40 1.33 12.77
C ALA A 166 37.61 2.60 13.59
N ALA A 167 38.78 2.81 14.18
CA ALA A 167 39.11 4.02 14.93
C ALA A 167 38.98 5.28 14.06
N ARG A 168 39.51 5.25 12.84
CA ARG A 168 39.37 6.35 11.85
C ARG A 168 37.89 6.66 11.57
N THR A 169 37.09 5.62 11.38
CA THR A 169 35.66 5.73 11.05
C THR A 169 34.86 6.24 12.25
N ILE A 170 35.13 5.73 13.46
CA ILE A 170 34.48 6.17 14.70
C ILE A 170 34.81 7.63 14.99
N ASP A 171 36.07 8.06 14.84
CA ASP A 171 36.48 9.46 15.05
C ASP A 171 35.76 10.41 14.08
N SER A 172 35.55 9.97 12.84
CA SER A 172 34.93 10.79 11.80
C SER A 172 33.39 10.79 11.85
N TYR A 173 32.77 9.67 12.23
CA TYR A 173 31.33 9.43 12.03
C TYR A 173 30.60 8.92 13.29
N GLY A 174 31.29 8.78 14.42
CA GLY A 174 30.74 8.32 15.71
C GLY A 174 30.58 6.81 15.85
N ALA A 175 30.54 6.05 14.76
CA ALA A 175 30.53 4.59 14.77
C ALA A 175 31.12 3.99 13.48
N ALA A 176 31.49 2.72 13.53
CA ALA A 176 31.94 1.92 12.39
C ALA A 176 31.01 0.71 12.17
N LEU A 177 30.55 0.53 10.95
CA LEU A 177 29.89 -0.68 10.49
C LEU A 177 30.92 -1.62 9.88
N ILE A 178 31.09 -2.79 10.49
CA ILE A 178 32.04 -3.82 10.11
C ILE A 178 31.26 -5.00 9.55
N GLU A 179 31.50 -5.38 8.31
CA GLU A 179 30.78 -6.46 7.62
C GLU A 179 31.71 -7.56 7.13
N GLU A 180 31.21 -8.79 7.01
CA GLU A 180 31.86 -9.82 6.17
C GLU A 180 31.99 -9.26 4.74
N PHE A 181 33.21 -9.22 4.21
CA PHE A 181 33.41 -8.85 2.81
C PHE A 181 33.09 -10.05 1.93
N ILE A 182 31.96 -9.95 1.22
CA ILE A 182 31.51 -11.01 0.30
C ILE A 182 32.45 -11.02 -0.92
N GLU A 183 33.32 -12.02 -1.01
CA GLU A 183 34.19 -12.18 -2.18
C GLU A 183 33.42 -12.71 -3.37
N GLY A 184 33.57 -12.08 -4.53
CA GLY A 184 32.95 -12.53 -5.77
C GLY A 184 32.56 -11.38 -6.71
N ARG A 185 31.47 -11.58 -7.44
CA ARG A 185 30.98 -10.66 -8.49
C ARG A 185 30.14 -9.54 -7.87
N GLU A 186 30.22 -8.33 -8.41
CA GLU A 186 29.48 -7.17 -7.92
C GLU A 186 28.49 -6.66 -8.96
N PHE A 187 27.28 -6.34 -8.49
CA PHE A 187 26.15 -5.96 -9.34
C PHE A 187 25.45 -4.72 -8.79
N THR A 188 24.69 -4.07 -9.66
CA THR A 188 23.72 -3.06 -9.27
C THR A 188 22.41 -3.28 -10.00
N ALA A 189 21.29 -3.03 -9.31
CA ALA A 189 19.96 -3.13 -9.87
C ALA A 189 19.14 -1.90 -9.46
N LEU A 190 18.52 -1.23 -10.44
CA LEU A 190 17.61 -0.12 -10.19
C LEU A 190 16.19 -0.67 -10.01
N VAL A 191 15.55 -0.38 -8.89
CA VAL A 191 14.19 -0.82 -8.54
C VAL A 191 13.27 0.38 -8.40
N THR A 192 12.02 0.22 -8.81
CA THR A 192 11.01 1.27 -8.82
C THR A 192 9.69 0.76 -8.30
N GLU A 193 8.90 1.67 -7.73
CA GLU A 193 7.54 1.38 -7.28
C GLU A 193 6.58 1.16 -8.49
N PRO A 194 5.41 0.54 -8.28
CA PRO A 194 4.42 0.34 -9.33
C PRO A 194 3.75 1.66 -9.77
N ARG A 195 3.33 1.77 -11.04
CA ARG A 195 2.64 2.99 -11.53
C ARG A 195 1.18 3.08 -11.09
N ASP A 196 0.54 1.94 -10.85
CA ASP A 196 -0.85 1.85 -10.38
C ASP A 196 -1.09 0.57 -9.55
N ASP A 197 -2.34 0.30 -9.16
CA ASP A 197 -2.72 -0.83 -8.29
C ASP A 197 -2.74 -2.19 -8.99
N SER A 198 -2.64 -2.21 -10.32
CA SER A 198 -2.55 -3.44 -11.11
C SER A 198 -1.11 -3.91 -11.30
N GLU A 199 -0.13 -3.14 -10.82
CA GLU A 199 1.29 -3.44 -10.94
C GLU A 199 1.95 -3.78 -9.60
N GLU A 200 3.03 -4.55 -9.69
CA GLU A 200 3.97 -4.78 -8.60
C GLU A 200 5.24 -3.94 -8.80
N ALA A 201 6.02 -3.77 -7.72
CA ALA A 201 7.34 -3.19 -7.84
C ALA A 201 8.22 -4.04 -8.75
N TRP A 202 9.07 -3.41 -9.54
CA TRP A 202 9.92 -4.10 -10.50
C TRP A 202 11.31 -3.48 -10.55
N ALA A 203 12.29 -4.28 -11.02
CA ALA A 203 13.67 -3.86 -11.16
C ALA A 203 14.12 -3.97 -12.63
N LEU A 204 14.89 -2.98 -13.08
CA LEU A 204 15.49 -2.94 -14.40
C LEU A 204 16.55 -4.04 -14.56
N GLN A 205 17.05 -4.22 -15.78
CA GLN A 205 18.15 -5.15 -16.05
C GLN A 205 19.39 -4.78 -15.21
N PRO A 206 19.89 -5.69 -14.35
CA PRO A 206 21.06 -5.41 -13.53
C PRO A 206 22.33 -5.27 -14.37
N VAL A 207 23.32 -4.58 -13.80
CA VAL A 207 24.65 -4.40 -14.39
C VAL A 207 25.70 -5.02 -13.50
N GLU A 208 26.63 -5.75 -14.09
CA GLU A 208 27.81 -6.29 -13.41
C GLU A 208 29.01 -5.34 -13.57
N PHE A 209 29.77 -5.18 -12.48
CA PHE A 209 31.04 -4.46 -12.48
C PHE A 209 32.23 -5.44 -12.43
N GLY A 210 33.15 -5.26 -13.36
CA GLY A 210 34.49 -5.85 -13.34
C GLY A 210 35.52 -4.83 -12.83
N PHE A 211 36.44 -5.29 -12.00
CA PHE A 211 37.44 -4.46 -11.34
C PHE A 211 38.81 -4.56 -12.03
N PRO A 212 39.56 -3.46 -12.16
CA PRO A 212 40.91 -3.48 -12.70
C PRO A 212 41.88 -4.24 -11.77
N PRO A 213 43.05 -4.67 -12.26
CA PRO A 213 44.03 -5.41 -11.45
C PRO A 213 44.40 -4.67 -10.17
N GLY A 214 44.29 -5.36 -9.03
CA GLY A 214 44.57 -4.80 -7.71
C GLY A 214 43.36 -4.17 -7.01
N GLU A 215 42.24 -4.02 -7.71
CA GLU A 215 40.96 -3.63 -7.12
C GLU A 215 40.06 -4.82 -6.85
N SER A 216 39.17 -4.67 -5.87
CA SER A 216 38.24 -5.75 -5.51
C SER A 216 36.85 -5.29 -5.14
N PHE A 217 36.57 -3.98 -5.07
CA PHE A 217 35.26 -3.40 -4.78
C PHE A 217 35.24 -1.91 -5.14
N LYS A 218 34.05 -1.31 -5.29
CA LYS A 218 33.90 0.13 -5.55
C LYS A 218 34.19 0.96 -4.29
N HIS A 219 35.33 1.65 -4.26
CA HIS A 219 35.67 2.66 -3.25
C HIS A 219 35.60 4.09 -3.81
N PHE A 220 35.82 5.12 -2.97
CA PHE A 220 35.59 6.52 -3.33
C PHE A 220 36.28 6.95 -4.65
N ASP A 221 37.60 6.79 -4.74
CA ASP A 221 38.35 7.22 -5.93
C ASP A 221 37.95 6.45 -7.20
N LEU A 222 37.67 5.15 -7.10
CA LEU A 222 37.21 4.35 -8.23
C LEU A 222 35.82 4.80 -8.70
N LYS A 223 34.98 5.28 -7.79
CA LYS A 223 33.64 5.77 -8.11
C LYS A 223 33.63 7.16 -8.73
N TRP A 224 34.46 8.09 -8.24
CA TRP A 224 34.35 9.51 -8.57
C TRP A 224 35.49 10.05 -9.44
N LYS A 225 36.65 9.38 -9.49
CA LYS A 225 37.84 9.88 -10.19
C LYS A 225 38.29 9.00 -11.35
N SER A 226 37.90 7.73 -11.35
CA SER A 226 38.38 6.70 -12.29
C SER A 226 37.27 5.70 -12.62
N PHE A 227 36.02 6.19 -12.72
CA PHE A 227 34.85 5.35 -12.98
C PHE A 227 34.95 4.60 -14.31
N GLU A 228 35.58 5.24 -15.30
CA GLU A 228 35.88 4.70 -16.62
C GLU A 228 36.83 3.49 -16.61
N GLU A 229 37.57 3.25 -15.51
CA GLU A 229 38.42 2.07 -15.35
C GLU A 229 37.61 0.80 -14.99
N LEU A 230 36.34 0.95 -14.60
CA LEU A 230 35.45 -0.17 -14.32
C LEU A 230 34.95 -0.80 -15.62
N GLU A 231 35.06 -2.12 -15.73
CA GLU A 231 34.39 -2.84 -16.79
C GLU A 231 32.90 -2.99 -16.44
N THR A 232 32.01 -2.71 -17.37
CA THR A 232 30.56 -2.88 -17.18
C THR A 232 30.05 -3.96 -18.11
N ARG A 233 29.31 -4.93 -17.56
CA ARG A 233 28.78 -6.05 -18.33
C ARG A 233 27.27 -6.14 -18.17
N ARG A 234 26.59 -6.33 -19.30
CA ARG A 234 25.16 -6.61 -19.33
C ARG A 234 24.94 -8.08 -19.00
N ILE A 235 23.93 -8.39 -18.21
CA ILE A 235 23.54 -9.78 -17.89
C ILE A 235 22.49 -10.26 -18.88
N VAL A 236 22.84 -10.30 -20.18
CA VAL A 236 21.89 -10.63 -21.26
C VAL A 236 21.72 -12.14 -21.42
N ASP A 237 22.78 -12.91 -21.18
CA ASP A 237 22.81 -14.36 -21.47
C ASP A 237 22.56 -15.24 -20.22
N ASP A 238 22.42 -14.64 -19.04
CA ASP A 238 22.15 -15.35 -17.77
C ASP A 238 20.83 -14.87 -17.14
N GLY A 239 19.73 -15.19 -17.84
CA GLY A 239 18.37 -14.87 -17.39
C GLY A 239 18.06 -15.34 -15.95
N PRO A 240 18.44 -16.57 -15.54
CA PRO A 240 18.27 -17.02 -14.16
C PRO A 240 18.98 -16.13 -13.12
N LEU A 241 20.22 -15.71 -13.38
CA LEU A 241 20.92 -14.80 -12.48
C LEU A 241 20.26 -13.42 -12.43
N ALA A 242 19.90 -12.84 -13.58
CA ALA A 242 19.23 -11.55 -13.66
C ALA A 242 17.93 -11.54 -12.83
N ILE A 243 17.10 -12.58 -12.96
CA ILE A 243 15.86 -12.74 -12.19
C ILE A 243 16.16 -12.77 -10.68
N ARG A 244 17.16 -13.53 -10.24
CA ARG A 244 17.51 -13.63 -8.81
C ARG A 244 18.01 -12.29 -8.24
N LEU A 245 18.80 -11.53 -9.00
CA LEU A 245 19.26 -10.20 -8.61
C LEU A 245 18.10 -9.20 -8.53
N GLN A 246 17.22 -9.20 -9.52
CA GLN A 246 16.01 -8.36 -9.55
C GLN A 246 15.09 -8.70 -8.38
N GLN A 247 14.84 -9.98 -8.12
CA GLN A 247 14.02 -10.44 -6.99
C GLN A 247 14.59 -9.97 -5.65
N ALA A 248 15.91 -10.09 -5.43
CA ALA A 248 16.55 -9.60 -4.21
C ALA A 248 16.35 -8.09 -4.02
N ALA A 249 16.50 -7.30 -5.10
CA ALA A 249 16.27 -5.85 -5.07
C ALA A 249 14.79 -5.49 -4.81
N ILE A 250 13.85 -6.14 -5.50
CA ILE A 250 12.41 -5.92 -5.35
C ILE A 250 11.95 -6.25 -3.93
N LEU A 251 12.34 -7.42 -3.41
CA LEU A 251 11.97 -7.87 -2.07
C LEU A 251 12.51 -6.92 -1.00
N THR A 252 13.74 -6.45 -1.16
CA THR A 252 14.35 -5.49 -0.22
C THR A 252 13.64 -4.13 -0.28
N PHE A 253 13.34 -3.63 -1.48
CA PHE A 253 12.61 -2.37 -1.68
C PHE A 253 11.20 -2.43 -1.07
N VAL A 254 10.45 -3.49 -1.32
CA VAL A 254 9.09 -3.68 -0.78
C VAL A 254 9.11 -3.81 0.74
N ALA A 255 10.05 -4.58 1.31
CA ALA A 255 10.17 -4.75 2.76
C ALA A 255 10.53 -3.45 3.49
N LEU A 256 11.18 -2.50 2.81
CA LEU A 256 11.47 -1.16 3.32
C LEU A 256 10.33 -0.15 3.11
N GLY A 257 9.21 -0.55 2.49
CA GLY A 257 8.13 0.38 2.14
C GLY A 257 8.55 1.36 1.03
N GLY A 258 9.36 0.88 0.08
CA GLY A 258 9.95 1.66 -0.99
C GLY A 258 8.95 2.53 -1.76
N SER A 259 9.35 3.77 -2.03
CA SER A 259 8.62 4.73 -2.87
C SER A 259 9.58 5.42 -3.82
N GLY A 260 9.08 5.89 -4.96
CA GLY A 260 9.90 6.36 -6.06
C GLY A 260 10.73 5.22 -6.65
N TYR A 261 12.04 5.32 -6.42
CA TYR A 261 13.02 4.37 -6.91
C TYR A 261 14.22 4.30 -5.95
N GLY A 262 15.00 3.23 -6.06
CA GLY A 262 16.27 3.07 -5.36
C GLY A 262 17.21 2.16 -6.12
N ARG A 263 18.52 2.38 -5.95
CA ARG A 263 19.56 1.51 -6.52
C ARG A 263 20.03 0.53 -5.47
N CYS A 264 19.84 -0.76 -5.72
CA CYS A 264 20.36 -1.84 -4.89
C CYS A 264 21.75 -2.24 -5.38
N ASP A 265 22.75 -2.23 -4.51
CA ASP A 265 24.07 -2.80 -4.80
C ASP A 265 24.18 -4.19 -4.17
N LEU A 266 24.63 -5.16 -4.95
CA LEU A 266 24.62 -6.59 -4.59
C LEU A 266 25.97 -7.24 -4.87
N ARG A 267 26.25 -8.31 -4.14
CA ARG A 267 27.37 -9.21 -4.44
C ARG A 267 26.93 -10.66 -4.50
N MET A 268 27.59 -11.44 -5.35
CA MET A 268 27.40 -12.88 -5.42
C MET A 268 28.70 -13.60 -5.08
N ASP A 269 28.64 -14.52 -4.12
CA ASP A 269 29.80 -15.32 -3.73
C ASP A 269 30.08 -16.48 -4.70
N ALA A 270 31.14 -17.24 -4.41
CA ALA A 270 31.53 -18.41 -5.21
C ALA A 270 30.51 -19.57 -5.16
N ALA A 271 29.64 -19.62 -4.15
CA ALA A 271 28.54 -20.60 -4.06
C ALA A 271 27.30 -20.16 -4.88
N GLY A 272 27.33 -18.94 -5.42
CA GLY A 272 26.24 -18.35 -6.17
C GLY A 272 25.17 -17.70 -5.29
N ASP A 273 25.45 -17.48 -4.01
CA ASP A 273 24.55 -16.80 -3.08
C ASP A 273 24.63 -15.28 -3.28
N ILE A 274 23.46 -14.62 -3.34
CA ILE A 274 23.35 -13.18 -3.58
C ILE A 274 23.11 -12.46 -2.26
N PHE A 275 23.94 -11.46 -1.98
CA PHE A 275 23.91 -10.62 -0.80
C PHE A 275 23.63 -9.18 -1.20
N VAL A 276 22.60 -8.58 -0.59
CA VAL A 276 22.35 -7.14 -0.71
C VAL A 276 23.31 -6.39 0.21
N LEU A 277 24.09 -5.47 -0.36
CA LEU A 277 25.00 -4.60 0.39
C LEU A 277 24.27 -3.38 0.94
N GLU A 278 23.50 -2.74 0.06
CA GLU A 278 22.74 -1.53 0.35
C GLU A 278 21.68 -1.27 -0.70
N ILE A 279 20.68 -0.46 -0.35
CA ILE A 279 19.84 0.25 -1.30
C ILE A 279 20.06 1.75 -1.10
N ASN A 280 20.23 2.49 -2.19
CA ASN A 280 20.34 3.95 -2.20
C ASN A 280 19.04 4.52 -2.78
N PRO A 281 18.11 4.99 -1.92
CA PRO A 281 16.91 5.69 -2.34
C PRO A 281 17.27 7.00 -3.04
N ASN A 282 16.51 7.37 -4.07
CA ASN A 282 16.71 8.65 -4.76
C ASN A 282 18.15 8.89 -5.28
N CYS A 283 18.82 7.80 -5.69
CA CYS A 283 20.18 7.85 -6.21
C CYS A 283 20.29 8.69 -7.51
N GLY A 284 21.48 9.22 -7.79
CA GLY A 284 21.75 9.92 -9.06
C GLY A 284 21.32 9.14 -10.30
N VAL A 285 20.53 9.80 -11.14
CA VAL A 285 19.99 9.34 -12.44
C VAL A 285 19.93 10.53 -13.40
N PHE A 286 19.88 10.23 -14.71
CA PHE A 286 19.82 11.23 -15.79
C PHE A 286 21.11 12.04 -15.94
N TYR A 287 22.26 11.43 -15.69
CA TYR A 287 23.53 12.06 -16.02
C TYR A 287 23.69 12.21 -17.53
N PRO A 288 24.51 13.17 -18.00
CA PRO A 288 24.79 13.35 -19.43
C PRO A 288 25.36 12.08 -20.09
N GLU A 289 25.11 11.92 -21.39
CA GLU A 289 25.68 10.82 -22.17
C GLU A 289 27.22 10.82 -22.05
N GLY A 290 27.79 9.62 -21.83
CA GLY A 290 29.22 9.46 -21.56
C GLY A 290 29.65 9.73 -20.11
N GLN A 291 28.74 10.19 -19.24
CA GLN A 291 28.97 10.42 -17.80
C GLN A 291 27.99 9.62 -16.94
N HIS A 292 27.50 8.50 -17.47
CA HIS A 292 26.51 7.65 -16.79
C HIS A 292 27.02 7.13 -15.44
N GLY A 293 26.23 7.36 -14.40
CA GLY A 293 26.41 6.68 -13.12
C GLY A 293 25.89 5.24 -13.14
N SER A 294 26.00 4.53 -12.01
CA SER A 294 25.58 3.13 -11.88
C SER A 294 24.10 2.89 -12.23
N ALA A 295 23.21 3.83 -11.88
CA ALA A 295 21.79 3.72 -12.20
C ALA A 295 21.51 3.97 -13.69
N ASP A 296 22.19 4.94 -14.31
CA ASP A 296 22.10 5.21 -15.76
C ASP A 296 22.56 4.03 -16.61
N LEU A 297 23.50 3.22 -16.13
CA LEU A 297 23.86 1.98 -16.81
C LEU A 297 22.71 0.95 -16.80
N CYS A 298 21.91 0.87 -15.73
CA CYS A 298 20.70 0.04 -15.72
C CYS A 298 19.67 0.59 -16.72
N LEU A 299 19.49 1.92 -16.75
CA LEU A 299 18.57 2.60 -17.65
C LEU A 299 18.96 2.40 -19.13
N ALA A 300 20.23 2.58 -19.47
CA ALA A 300 20.75 2.41 -20.82
C ALA A 300 20.61 0.96 -21.34
N ASN A 301 20.54 -0.01 -20.44
CA ASN A 301 20.37 -1.43 -20.77
C ASN A 301 18.91 -1.86 -20.89
N ASP A 302 17.98 -1.03 -20.43
CA ASP A 302 16.54 -1.30 -20.47
C ASP A 302 15.92 -0.82 -21.79
N PRO A 303 14.99 -1.60 -22.39
CA PRO A 303 14.35 -1.20 -23.65
C PRO A 303 13.61 0.14 -23.59
N ALA A 304 13.07 0.51 -22.44
CA ALA A 304 12.35 1.77 -22.26
C ALA A 304 13.31 2.97 -22.09
N GLY A 305 14.55 2.70 -21.69
CA GLY A 305 15.59 3.70 -21.48
C GLY A 305 15.26 4.74 -20.43
N HIS A 306 16.08 5.79 -20.35
CA HIS A 306 15.88 6.93 -19.46
C HIS A 306 14.53 7.62 -19.66
N ARG A 307 14.07 7.74 -20.92
CA ARG A 307 12.79 8.39 -21.22
C ARG A 307 11.61 7.61 -20.64
N GLY A 308 11.53 6.32 -20.91
CA GLY A 308 10.43 5.50 -20.39
C GLY A 308 10.46 5.43 -18.86
N PHE A 309 11.64 5.40 -18.25
CA PHE A 309 11.79 5.49 -16.81
C PHE A 309 11.31 6.84 -16.25
N LEU A 310 11.64 7.95 -16.89
CA LEU A 310 11.15 9.28 -16.47
C LEU A 310 9.62 9.36 -16.57
N GLU A 311 9.03 8.89 -17.68
CA GLU A 311 7.57 8.82 -17.84
C GLU A 311 6.91 7.97 -16.73
N HIS A 312 7.54 6.84 -16.35
CA HIS A 312 7.12 6.02 -15.21
C HIS A 312 7.17 6.79 -13.88
N LEU A 313 8.27 7.49 -13.59
CA LEU A 313 8.42 8.27 -12.35
C LEU A 313 7.39 9.40 -12.24
N LEU A 314 7.08 10.07 -13.35
CA LEU A 314 6.06 11.14 -13.38
C LEU A 314 4.67 10.57 -13.06
N ALA A 315 4.32 9.40 -13.60
CA ALA A 315 3.06 8.72 -13.29
C ALA A 315 2.98 8.32 -11.81
N CYS A 316 4.04 7.73 -11.27
CA CYS A 316 4.13 7.34 -9.86
C CYS A 316 3.96 8.56 -8.93
N ALA A 317 4.64 9.67 -9.24
CA ALA A 317 4.57 10.92 -8.48
C ALA A 317 3.14 11.47 -8.38
N ILE A 318 2.42 11.50 -9.51
CA ILE A 318 1.03 11.95 -9.58
C ILE A 318 0.12 11.02 -8.77
N ARG A 319 0.26 9.69 -8.95
CA ARG A 319 -0.50 8.71 -8.18
C ARG A 319 -0.30 8.87 -6.68
N ARG A 320 0.95 8.99 -6.20
CA ARG A 320 1.24 9.18 -4.77
C ARG A 320 0.55 10.41 -4.22
N ARG A 321 0.67 11.55 -4.91
CA ARG A 321 -0.01 12.79 -4.51
C ARG A 321 -1.52 12.60 -4.44
N ASP A 322 -2.12 11.99 -5.46
CA ASP A 322 -3.57 11.86 -5.56
C ASP A 322 -4.12 10.89 -4.50
N ARG A 323 -3.36 9.87 -4.12
CA ARG A 323 -3.67 8.99 -2.98
C ARG A 323 -3.50 9.66 -1.62
N ALA A 324 -2.48 10.51 -1.47
CA ALA A 324 -2.22 11.23 -0.23
C ALA A 324 -3.24 12.35 0.05
N ARG A 325 -3.96 12.82 -0.99
CA ARG A 325 -4.99 13.85 -0.84
C ARG A 325 -6.20 13.31 -0.09
N LYS A 326 -6.34 13.76 1.16
CA LYS A 326 -7.51 13.52 1.98
C LYS A 326 -8.77 14.01 1.25
N PRO A 327 -9.80 13.17 1.07
CA PRO A 327 -11.08 13.58 0.47
C PRO A 327 -11.93 14.43 1.43
N TRP A 328 -11.37 14.82 2.57
CA TRP A 328 -12.04 15.55 3.63
C TRP A 328 -11.11 16.60 4.26
N ALA A 329 -11.72 17.58 4.93
CA ALA A 329 -11.05 18.60 5.72
C ALA A 329 -11.76 18.75 7.08
N LEU A 330 -10.97 19.10 8.10
CA LEU A 330 -11.50 19.41 9.43
C LEU A 330 -12.15 20.80 9.42
N GLN A 331 -13.37 20.91 9.93
CA GLN A 331 -14.02 22.21 10.15
C GLN A 331 -14.57 22.32 11.57
N PHE A 332 -14.56 23.52 12.12
CA PHE A 332 -15.19 23.83 13.41
C PHE A 332 -16.62 24.34 13.20
N ILE A 333 -17.57 23.66 13.86
CA ILE A 333 -18.97 24.00 13.92
C ILE A 333 -19.24 24.51 15.34
N ARG A 334 -19.65 25.78 15.47
CA ARG A 334 -19.80 26.46 16.77
C ARG A 334 -20.56 25.65 17.83
N ASP A 335 -21.65 24.99 17.44
CA ASP A 335 -22.55 24.28 18.36
C ASP A 335 -22.31 22.76 18.42
N ARG A 336 -21.42 22.22 17.58
CA ARG A 336 -21.16 20.77 17.47
C ARG A 336 -19.68 20.39 17.57
N GLY A 337 -18.76 21.35 17.70
CA GLY A 337 -17.33 21.09 17.76
C GLY A 337 -16.73 20.84 16.38
N PHE A 338 -15.70 20.01 16.30
CA PHE A 338 -15.05 19.69 15.03
C PHE A 338 -15.76 18.55 14.30
N GLY A 339 -15.76 18.60 12.96
CA GLY A 339 -16.28 17.54 12.10
C GLY A 339 -15.44 17.40 10.83
N LEU A 340 -15.57 16.26 10.17
CA LEU A 340 -14.96 16.02 8.86
C LEU A 340 -15.93 16.43 7.76
N PHE A 341 -15.44 17.14 6.74
CA PHE A 341 -16.25 17.63 5.63
C PHE A 341 -15.62 17.25 4.30
N ALA A 342 -16.42 16.77 3.36
CA ALA A 342 -15.94 16.38 2.03
C ALA A 342 -15.31 17.58 1.30
N THR A 343 -14.09 17.43 0.78
CA THR A 343 -13.41 18.49 -0.01
C THR A 343 -13.76 18.44 -1.49
N ARG A 344 -14.38 17.34 -1.92
CA ARG A 344 -14.85 17.07 -3.28
C ARG A 344 -16.09 16.19 -3.21
N ALA A 345 -16.79 16.03 -4.33
CA ALA A 345 -17.84 15.03 -4.42
C ALA A 345 -17.25 13.61 -4.26
N LEU A 346 -17.94 12.77 -3.50
CA LEU A 346 -17.61 11.35 -3.27
C LEU A 346 -18.78 10.52 -3.78
N ARG A 347 -18.47 9.40 -4.43
CA ARG A 347 -19.48 8.42 -4.85
C ARG A 347 -19.69 7.38 -3.76
N ALA A 348 -20.86 6.75 -3.74
CA ALA A 348 -21.08 5.57 -2.92
C ALA A 348 -19.97 4.52 -3.17
N GLY A 349 -19.34 4.03 -2.10
CA GLY A 349 -18.20 3.12 -2.14
C GLY A 349 -16.81 3.78 -2.23
N ASP A 350 -16.71 5.12 -2.34
CA ASP A 350 -15.42 5.80 -2.28
C ASP A 350 -14.81 5.71 -0.87
N LEU A 351 -13.51 5.41 -0.80
CA LEU A 351 -12.73 5.47 0.43
C LEU A 351 -12.65 6.91 0.95
N VAL A 352 -13.06 7.12 2.20
CA VAL A 352 -13.06 8.42 2.89
C VAL A 352 -11.81 8.56 3.75
N GLU A 353 -11.54 7.56 4.59
CA GLU A 353 -10.34 7.51 5.43
C GLU A 353 -9.87 6.07 5.56
N GLN A 354 -8.56 5.88 5.36
CA GLN A 354 -7.94 4.57 5.46
C GLN A 354 -7.41 4.37 6.89
N TYR A 355 -8.03 3.49 7.64
CA TYR A 355 -7.52 3.03 8.94
C TYR A 355 -6.93 1.62 8.83
N GLU A 356 -7.43 0.79 7.92
CA GLU A 356 -6.97 -0.58 7.73
C GLU A 356 -5.46 -0.61 7.42
N GLY A 357 -4.72 -1.42 8.17
CA GLY A 357 -3.26 -1.51 8.08
C GLY A 357 -2.48 -0.26 8.54
N ARG A 358 -3.13 0.73 9.17
CA ARG A 358 -2.47 1.93 9.71
C ARG A 358 -2.16 1.83 11.21
N PRO A 359 -1.15 2.58 11.71
CA PRO A 359 -0.87 2.66 13.14
C PRO A 359 -2.08 3.18 13.92
N HIS A 360 -2.36 2.55 15.06
CA HIS A 360 -3.40 2.96 16.00
C HIS A 360 -2.83 3.02 17.42
N VAL A 361 -3.30 3.97 18.22
CA VAL A 361 -3.00 4.00 19.65
C VAL A 361 -3.94 3.04 20.38
N LEU A 362 -3.40 1.92 20.83
CA LEU A 362 -4.14 0.90 21.57
C LEU A 362 -3.94 1.08 23.07
N VAL A 363 -5.05 1.07 23.83
CA VAL A 363 -5.02 1.12 25.28
C VAL A 363 -5.96 0.09 25.89
N SER A 364 -5.48 -0.59 26.93
CA SER A 364 -6.33 -1.49 27.71
C SER A 364 -7.18 -0.70 28.71
N ARG A 365 -8.43 -1.11 28.90
CA ARG A 365 -9.34 -0.50 29.87
C ARG A 365 -8.76 -0.50 31.28
N ARG A 366 -8.09 -1.59 31.68
CA ARG A 366 -7.43 -1.71 32.98
C ARG A 366 -6.31 -0.68 33.18
N HIS A 367 -5.58 -0.34 32.11
CA HIS A 367 -4.57 0.71 32.18
C HIS A 367 -5.22 2.08 32.41
N VAL A 368 -6.27 2.41 31.64
CA VAL A 368 -7.03 3.66 31.79
C VAL A 368 -7.57 3.81 33.20
N GLU A 369 -8.25 2.78 33.73
CA GLU A 369 -8.85 2.81 35.06
C GLU A 369 -7.84 3.03 36.19
N ARG A 370 -6.59 2.56 36.01
CA ARG A 370 -5.52 2.64 37.03
C ARG A 370 -4.66 3.88 36.94
N HIS A 371 -4.46 4.40 35.73
CA HIS A 371 -3.40 5.38 35.47
C HIS A 371 -3.90 6.68 34.85
N TRP A 372 -5.11 6.70 34.27
CA TRP A 372 -5.63 7.90 33.62
C TRP A 372 -6.63 8.61 34.52
N HIS A 373 -6.42 9.91 34.68
CA HIS A 373 -7.21 10.78 35.54
C HIS A 373 -7.54 12.09 34.82
N GLY A 374 -8.53 12.82 35.32
CA GLY A 374 -8.93 14.13 34.78
C GLY A 374 -9.25 14.08 33.29
N LEU A 375 -8.70 15.05 32.54
CA LEU A 375 -8.99 15.26 31.12
C LEU A 375 -8.67 14.04 30.25
N ARG A 376 -7.58 13.32 30.54
CA ARG A 376 -7.19 12.13 29.76
C ARG A 376 -8.22 11.01 29.87
N ARG A 377 -8.80 10.83 31.07
CA ARG A 377 -9.89 9.86 31.28
C ARG A 377 -11.18 10.32 30.59
N GLN A 378 -11.49 11.62 30.68
CA GLN A 378 -12.65 12.19 29.98
C GLN A 378 -12.55 12.01 28.46
N TRP A 379 -11.36 12.21 27.88
CA TRP A 379 -11.13 11.97 26.45
C TRP A 379 -11.32 10.51 26.07
N PHE A 380 -10.85 9.57 26.90
CA PHE A 380 -11.11 8.15 26.68
C PHE A 380 -12.62 7.86 26.64
N GLU A 381 -13.38 8.34 27.62
CA GLU A 381 -14.83 8.12 27.71
C GLU A 381 -15.63 8.80 26.57
N SER A 382 -15.04 9.80 25.91
CA SER A 382 -15.68 10.58 24.84
C SER A 382 -15.33 10.12 23.43
N TYR A 383 -14.11 9.61 23.22
CA TYR A 383 -13.55 9.42 21.88
C TYR A 383 -12.95 8.03 21.64
N ALA A 384 -12.67 7.26 22.69
CA ALA A 384 -12.13 5.93 22.51
C ALA A 384 -13.24 4.93 22.14
N TRP A 385 -12.91 4.01 21.24
CA TRP A 385 -13.85 2.98 20.81
C TRP A 385 -13.23 1.58 20.95
N PRO A 386 -14.04 0.57 21.32
CA PRO A 386 -13.55 -0.77 21.61
C PRO A 386 -13.18 -1.57 20.35
N ILE A 387 -12.06 -2.29 20.39
CA ILE A 387 -11.78 -3.43 19.50
C ILE A 387 -12.28 -4.73 20.15
N THR A 388 -12.15 -4.81 21.48
CA THR A 388 -12.67 -5.90 22.31
C THR A 388 -13.32 -5.30 23.55
N THR A 389 -13.88 -6.14 24.42
CA THR A 389 -14.40 -5.69 25.72
C THR A 389 -13.33 -5.06 26.63
N GLY A 390 -12.04 -5.36 26.41
CA GLY A 390 -10.93 -4.90 27.23
C GLY A 390 -9.91 -3.97 26.55
N LEU A 391 -9.95 -3.83 25.22
CA LEU A 391 -8.97 -3.09 24.43
C LEU A 391 -9.69 -2.06 23.54
N HIS A 392 -9.16 -0.84 23.52
CA HIS A 392 -9.76 0.28 22.80
C HIS A 392 -8.71 0.99 21.94
N ILE A 393 -9.18 1.61 20.87
CA ILE A 393 -8.44 2.63 20.12
C ILE A 393 -8.70 3.98 20.77
N ALA A 394 -7.64 4.72 21.01
CA ALA A 394 -7.67 6.08 21.52
C ALA A 394 -7.01 7.04 20.52
N TRP A 395 -7.19 8.34 20.73
CA TRP A 395 -6.48 9.35 19.96
C TRP A 395 -4.96 9.28 20.18
N SER A 396 -4.24 9.63 19.11
CA SER A 396 -2.79 9.88 19.13
C SER A 396 -2.46 11.06 20.04
N ASP A 397 -1.23 11.10 20.55
CA ASP A 397 -0.71 12.31 21.20
C ASP A 397 -0.44 13.42 20.17
N ASP A 398 -0.39 13.10 18.87
CA ASP A 398 -0.35 14.06 17.77
C ASP A 398 -1.78 14.47 17.35
N ALA A 399 -2.07 15.78 17.43
CA ALA A 399 -3.36 16.33 17.05
C ALA A 399 -3.63 16.29 15.53
N ASP A 400 -2.59 16.25 14.69
CA ASP A 400 -2.74 16.14 13.24
C ASP A 400 -3.26 14.75 12.81
N ASP A 401 -3.16 13.76 13.70
CA ASP A 401 -3.73 12.42 13.53
C ASP A 401 -5.21 12.34 13.92
N TRP A 402 -5.77 13.37 14.57
CA TRP A 402 -7.14 13.29 15.08
C TRP A 402 -8.17 13.33 13.94
N ARG A 403 -9.21 12.51 14.07
CA ARG A 403 -10.30 12.35 13.10
C ARG A 403 -11.66 12.43 13.79
N PRO A 404 -12.06 13.62 14.31
CA PRO A 404 -13.35 13.76 14.98
C PRO A 404 -14.48 13.69 13.95
N ILE A 405 -15.04 12.49 13.79
CA ILE A 405 -16.21 12.26 12.95
C ILE A 405 -17.48 12.31 13.79
N ASN A 406 -18.46 13.09 13.34
CA ASN A 406 -19.69 13.31 14.08
C ASN A 406 -20.72 12.21 13.81
N HIS A 407 -21.59 12.04 14.80
CA HIS A 407 -22.67 11.07 14.72
C HIS A 407 -23.84 11.56 13.86
N SER A 408 -24.40 10.66 13.03
CA SER A 408 -25.75 10.78 12.47
C SER A 408 -26.51 9.47 12.62
N CYS A 409 -27.82 9.54 12.89
CA CYS A 409 -28.71 8.36 12.90
C CYS A 409 -29.01 7.84 11.48
N ASP A 410 -28.77 8.68 10.46
CA ASP A 410 -28.76 8.29 9.06
C ASP A 410 -27.47 8.86 8.44
N PRO A 411 -26.33 8.15 8.61
CA PRO A 411 -25.03 8.65 8.20
C PRO A 411 -24.79 8.50 6.70
N ASN A 412 -23.98 9.38 6.14
CA ASN A 412 -23.51 9.28 4.75
C ASN A 412 -22.21 8.46 4.61
N THR A 413 -21.59 8.03 5.72
CA THR A 413 -20.46 7.10 5.73
C THR A 413 -20.71 5.89 6.62
N TRP A 414 -19.97 4.81 6.40
CA TRP A 414 -20.02 3.57 7.18
C TRP A 414 -18.66 2.88 7.22
N LEU A 415 -18.55 1.78 7.97
CA LEU A 415 -17.30 1.01 8.08
C LEU A 415 -17.25 -0.12 7.05
N GLU A 416 -16.07 -0.33 6.46
CA GLU A 416 -15.68 -1.57 5.78
C GLU A 416 -14.35 -2.05 6.37
N GLY A 417 -14.39 -3.10 7.19
CA GLY A 417 -13.25 -3.40 8.07
C GLY A 417 -13.04 -2.26 9.07
N LEU A 418 -11.84 -1.69 9.11
CA LEU A 418 -11.57 -0.44 9.85
C LEU A 418 -11.76 0.83 9.01
N ASP A 419 -11.83 0.70 7.68
CA ASP A 419 -11.89 1.86 6.79
C ASP A 419 -13.23 2.58 6.84
N LEU A 420 -13.19 3.90 6.67
CA LEU A 420 -14.38 4.72 6.53
C LEU A 420 -14.69 4.88 5.04
N VAL A 421 -15.89 4.48 4.63
CA VAL A 421 -16.33 4.46 3.22
C VAL A 421 -17.63 5.25 3.06
N ALA A 422 -17.80 5.93 1.93
CA ALA A 422 -19.03 6.62 1.60
C ALA A 422 -20.18 5.62 1.39
N ARG A 423 -21.25 5.75 2.18
CA ARG A 423 -22.46 4.90 2.10
C ARG A 423 -23.36 5.32 0.94
N CYS A 424 -23.34 6.59 0.57
CA CYS A 424 -24.08 7.16 -0.54
C CYS A 424 -23.20 8.18 -1.29
N ASP A 425 -23.73 8.78 -2.35
CA ASP A 425 -23.08 9.93 -2.97
C ASP A 425 -23.10 11.12 -1.98
N ILE A 426 -21.96 11.80 -1.84
CA ILE A 426 -21.72 12.89 -0.88
C ILE A 426 -21.28 14.12 -1.66
N ALA A 427 -21.94 15.26 -1.43
CA ALA A 427 -21.58 16.50 -2.09
C ALA A 427 -20.31 17.13 -1.50
N ALA A 428 -19.57 17.89 -2.31
CA ALA A 428 -18.47 18.71 -1.78
C ALA A 428 -18.99 19.71 -0.74
N GLY A 429 -18.33 19.80 0.40
CA GLY A 429 -18.73 20.64 1.53
C GLY A 429 -19.78 20.02 2.46
N GLU A 430 -20.24 18.80 2.19
CA GLU A 430 -21.13 18.06 3.10
C GLU A 430 -20.35 17.48 4.29
N GLU A 431 -20.97 17.45 5.47
CA GLU A 431 -20.38 16.85 6.67
C GLU A 431 -20.40 15.33 6.56
N LEU A 432 -19.26 14.70 6.79
CA LEU A 432 -19.12 13.26 6.86
C LEU A 432 -19.52 12.80 8.26
N THR A 433 -20.50 11.90 8.32
CA THR A 433 -21.08 11.43 9.58
C THR A 433 -21.14 9.91 9.61
N ILE A 434 -21.10 9.33 10.80
CA ILE A 434 -21.14 7.88 11.03
C ILE A 434 -22.13 7.52 12.15
N GLU A 435 -22.69 6.31 12.11
CA GLU A 435 -23.51 5.77 13.18
C GLU A 435 -22.62 5.22 14.31
N TYR A 436 -22.67 5.79 15.52
CA TYR A 436 -21.80 5.36 16.61
C TYR A 436 -22.16 3.96 17.11
N ALA A 437 -23.40 3.51 16.93
CA ALA A 437 -23.80 2.14 17.24
C ALA A 437 -23.10 1.07 16.37
N THR A 438 -22.38 1.45 15.31
CA THR A 438 -21.60 0.50 14.49
C THR A 438 -20.23 0.19 15.06
N PHE A 439 -19.72 0.96 16.03
CA PHE A 439 -18.38 0.74 16.59
C PHE A 439 -18.19 1.08 18.07
N CYS A 440 -19.05 1.91 18.66
CA CYS A 440 -19.00 2.24 20.07
C CYS A 440 -19.62 1.15 20.95
N GLY A 441 -19.16 1.09 22.21
CA GLY A 441 -19.67 0.18 23.23
C GLY A 441 -20.09 0.89 24.51
N PRO A 442 -20.41 0.15 25.59
CA PRO A 442 -20.96 0.70 26.83
C PRO A 442 -20.06 1.69 27.59
N ALA A 443 -18.78 1.80 27.22
CA ALA A 443 -17.85 2.77 27.79
C ALA A 443 -18.07 4.21 27.26
N MET A 444 -18.74 4.36 26.12
CA MET A 444 -19.07 5.65 25.54
C MET A 444 -20.12 6.37 26.40
N ALA A 445 -19.83 7.62 26.77
CA ALA A 445 -20.79 8.45 27.48
C ALA A 445 -22.02 8.75 26.59
N PRO A 446 -23.25 8.72 27.15
CA PRO A 446 -24.45 9.06 26.41
C PRO A 446 -24.50 10.56 26.09
N PHE A 447 -25.12 10.92 24.95
CA PHE A 447 -25.24 12.31 24.53
C PHE A 447 -26.55 12.61 23.77
N GLU A 448 -26.93 13.88 23.73
CA GLU A 448 -28.08 14.37 22.97
C GLU A 448 -27.73 14.48 21.46
N CYS A 449 -28.47 13.75 20.62
CA CYS A 449 -28.32 13.76 19.18
C CYS A 449 -29.05 14.93 18.53
N ARG A 450 -28.30 15.70 17.73
CA ARG A 450 -28.81 16.83 16.94
C ARG A 450 -28.50 16.66 15.45
N CYS A 451 -28.52 15.41 14.95
CA CYS A 451 -28.15 15.10 13.56
C CYS A 451 -29.15 15.61 12.52
N GLY A 452 -30.42 15.79 12.89
CA GLY A 452 -31.47 16.26 11.98
C GLY A 452 -32.06 15.19 11.07
N ALA A 453 -31.63 13.93 11.16
CA ALA A 453 -32.23 12.82 10.42
C ALA A 453 -33.73 12.65 10.75
N PRO A 454 -34.59 12.26 9.78
CA PRO A 454 -36.02 12.06 10.01
C PRO A 454 -36.34 11.13 11.20
N ASP A 455 -35.58 10.04 11.33
CA ASP A 455 -35.71 9.04 12.40
C ASP A 455 -34.64 9.21 13.50
N CYS A 456 -34.26 10.46 13.80
CA CYS A 456 -33.27 10.76 14.84
C CYS A 456 -33.70 10.22 16.22
N ARG A 457 -32.82 9.43 16.84
CA ARG A 457 -33.04 8.80 18.16
C ARG A 457 -33.02 9.77 19.35
N ARG A 458 -32.65 11.03 19.15
CA ARG A 458 -32.54 12.12 20.14
C ARG A 458 -31.51 11.90 21.25
N VAL A 459 -31.32 10.68 21.73
CA VAL A 459 -30.28 10.33 22.71
C VAL A 459 -29.56 9.10 22.20
N ILE A 460 -28.23 9.16 22.16
CA ILE A 460 -27.37 8.04 21.75
C ILE A 460 -26.74 7.43 22.99
N LEU A 461 -26.81 6.11 23.10
CA LEU A 461 -26.27 5.33 24.20
C LEU A 461 -25.15 4.42 23.71
N GLY A 462 -24.15 4.16 24.55
CA GLY A 462 -23.09 3.19 24.22
C GLY A 462 -23.59 1.75 24.02
N SER A 463 -24.81 1.44 24.49
CA SER A 463 -25.49 0.16 24.29
C SER A 463 -26.30 0.08 22.99
N ASP A 464 -26.37 1.14 22.20
CA ASP A 464 -27.26 1.21 21.03
C ASP A 464 -26.91 0.20 19.94
N HIS A 465 -25.67 -0.29 19.92
CA HIS A 465 -25.27 -1.39 19.04
C HIS A 465 -26.19 -2.61 19.23
N LEU A 466 -26.82 -2.82 20.39
CA LEU A 466 -27.74 -3.94 20.64
C LEU A 466 -29.17 -3.72 20.09
N LEU A 467 -29.49 -2.54 19.55
CA LEU A 467 -30.82 -2.27 19.00
C LEU A 467 -31.06 -3.09 17.73
N PRO A 468 -32.25 -3.74 17.57
CA PRO A 468 -32.54 -4.55 16.40
C PRO A 468 -32.41 -3.80 15.06
N GLY A 469 -32.78 -2.51 15.05
CA GLY A 469 -32.72 -1.66 13.86
C GLY A 469 -31.29 -1.43 13.34
N ILE A 470 -30.29 -1.35 14.23
CA ILE A 470 -28.88 -1.14 13.82
C ILE A 470 -28.40 -2.34 13.02
N ARG A 471 -28.67 -3.55 13.49
CA ARG A 471 -28.28 -4.76 12.77
C ARG A 471 -28.92 -4.88 11.40
N VAL A 472 -30.21 -4.54 11.29
CA VAL A 472 -30.95 -4.59 10.02
C VAL A 472 -30.43 -3.55 9.03
N GLN A 473 -30.12 -2.34 9.51
CA GLN A 473 -29.74 -1.22 8.66
C GLN A 473 -28.29 -1.31 8.16
N TYR A 474 -27.37 -1.77 8.99
CA TYR A 474 -25.94 -1.69 8.69
C TYR A 474 -25.30 -3.04 8.34
N GLY A 475 -25.95 -4.17 8.64
CA GLY A 475 -25.43 -5.49 8.25
C GLY A 475 -23.99 -5.72 8.72
N ASP A 476 -23.07 -5.98 7.78
CA ASP A 476 -21.65 -6.18 8.05
C ASP A 476 -20.83 -4.87 8.16
N HIS A 477 -21.44 -3.70 7.97
CA HIS A 477 -20.77 -2.40 8.04
C HIS A 477 -20.62 -1.89 9.48
N VAL A 478 -20.08 -2.76 10.33
CA VAL A 478 -19.86 -2.54 11.76
C VAL A 478 -18.49 -3.07 12.17
N SER A 479 -17.93 -2.56 13.27
CA SER A 479 -16.69 -3.06 13.85
C SER A 479 -16.83 -4.53 14.30
N GLU A 480 -15.70 -5.24 14.36
CA GLU A 480 -15.67 -6.63 14.84
C GLU A 480 -16.11 -6.75 16.31
N PHE A 481 -15.92 -5.71 17.12
CA PHE A 481 -16.47 -5.62 18.47
C PHE A 481 -18.00 -5.76 18.47
N VAL A 482 -18.69 -4.99 17.61
CA VAL A 482 -20.15 -5.01 17.51
C VAL A 482 -20.65 -6.36 16.97
N ARG A 483 -19.98 -6.92 15.94
CA ARG A 483 -20.32 -8.25 15.42
C ARG A 483 -20.22 -9.31 16.52
N THR A 484 -19.14 -9.28 17.29
CA THR A 484 -18.92 -10.19 18.42
C THR A 484 -20.01 -10.03 19.48
N ALA A 485 -20.39 -8.79 19.83
CA ALA A 485 -21.45 -8.54 20.80
C ALA A 485 -22.80 -9.11 20.33
N TRP A 486 -23.16 -8.94 19.06
CA TRP A 486 -24.38 -9.50 18.48
C TRP A 486 -24.43 -11.03 18.53
N HIS A 487 -23.28 -11.69 18.37
CA HIS A 487 -23.19 -13.15 18.52
C HIS A 487 -23.38 -13.60 19.98
N GLN A 488 -22.98 -12.79 20.97
CA GLN A 488 -23.06 -13.14 22.39
C GLN A 488 -24.44 -12.88 23.00
N THR A 489 -25.10 -11.78 22.66
CA THR A 489 -26.38 -11.37 23.29
C THR A 489 -27.61 -12.00 22.65
N SER A 490 -27.47 -12.57 21.45
CA SER A 490 -28.52 -13.31 20.75
C SER A 490 -27.99 -14.65 20.23
N PRO A 491 -27.64 -15.60 21.14
CA PRO A 491 -27.02 -16.87 20.76
C PRO A 491 -27.92 -17.77 19.88
N ASP A 492 -29.24 -17.54 19.91
CA ASP A 492 -30.25 -18.24 19.09
C ASP A 492 -30.53 -17.54 17.75
N TRP A 493 -30.04 -16.31 17.56
CA TRP A 493 -30.08 -15.67 16.26
C TRP A 493 -29.08 -16.38 15.36
N ARG A 494 -29.62 -17.03 14.32
CA ARG A 494 -28.83 -17.56 13.21
C ARG A 494 -29.02 -16.60 12.04
N PRO A 495 -27.96 -16.26 11.29
CA PRO A 495 -28.15 -15.56 10.02
C PRO A 495 -29.14 -16.39 9.18
N ALA A 496 -30.01 -15.71 8.41
CA ALA A 496 -31.06 -16.41 7.67
C ALA A 496 -30.48 -17.51 6.77
N CYS A 497 -29.23 -17.31 6.34
CA CYS A 497 -28.41 -18.23 5.59
C CYS A 497 -27.05 -18.43 6.28
N GLU A 498 -26.41 -19.57 6.11
CA GLU A 498 -25.05 -19.84 6.60
C GLU A 498 -24.17 -20.43 5.50
N ILE A 499 -22.91 -20.00 5.42
CA ILE A 499 -21.95 -20.62 4.52
C ILE A 499 -21.53 -21.97 5.10
N PHE A 500 -21.61 -23.01 4.29
CA PHE A 500 -21.20 -24.36 4.66
C PHE A 500 -20.32 -24.98 3.58
N LEU A 501 -19.56 -26.01 3.94
CA LEU A 501 -18.75 -26.79 2.98
C LEU A 501 -19.52 -28.04 2.56
N ASN A 502 -19.58 -28.30 1.25
CA ASN A 502 -20.16 -29.50 0.63
C ASN A 502 -19.27 -30.03 -0.50
N ASP A 503 -19.72 -31.07 -1.19
CA ASP A 503 -18.96 -31.72 -2.28
C ASP A 503 -18.74 -30.85 -3.53
N LEU A 504 -19.38 -29.67 -3.60
CA LEU A 504 -19.21 -28.64 -4.63
C LEU A 504 -18.29 -27.49 -4.18
N GLY A 505 -17.82 -27.51 -2.93
CA GLY A 505 -17.07 -26.43 -2.30
C GLY A 505 -17.91 -25.68 -1.26
N LEU A 506 -17.77 -24.36 -1.18
CA LEU A 506 -18.59 -23.55 -0.30
C LEU A 506 -19.99 -23.37 -0.90
N GLY A 507 -21.02 -23.47 -0.06
CA GLY A 507 -22.43 -23.29 -0.40
C GLY A 507 -23.12 -22.41 0.62
N VAL A 508 -24.36 -22.01 0.34
CA VAL A 508 -25.20 -21.23 1.26
C VAL A 508 -26.39 -22.07 1.70
N MET A 509 -26.52 -22.35 2.99
CA MET A 509 -27.60 -23.15 3.56
C MET A 509 -28.64 -22.26 4.24
N ALA A 510 -29.91 -22.53 3.96
CA ALA A 510 -31.06 -21.97 4.64
C ALA A 510 -31.04 -22.31 6.14
N ARG A 511 -31.15 -21.30 7.01
CA ARG A 511 -31.37 -21.50 8.46
C ARG A 511 -32.80 -21.19 8.90
N ARG A 512 -33.59 -20.57 8.02
CA ARG A 512 -35.03 -20.40 8.18
C ARG A 512 -35.78 -20.89 6.94
N ALA A 513 -37.12 -20.96 7.05
CA ALA A 513 -37.98 -21.23 5.91
C ALA A 513 -38.30 -19.94 5.14
N TRP A 514 -38.54 -20.07 3.83
CA TRP A 514 -39.13 -19.05 2.98
C TRP A 514 -40.27 -19.64 2.18
N ARG A 515 -41.30 -18.82 1.91
CA ARG A 515 -42.33 -19.16 0.92
C ARG A 515 -41.89 -18.79 -0.49
N ALA A 516 -42.44 -19.45 -1.49
CA ALA A 516 -42.29 -19.04 -2.88
C ALA A 516 -42.57 -17.53 -3.06
N SER A 517 -41.73 -16.87 -3.86
CA SER A 517 -41.74 -15.42 -4.14
C SER A 517 -41.32 -14.50 -2.98
N GLU A 518 -41.05 -15.02 -1.78
CA GLU A 518 -40.52 -14.24 -0.67
C GLU A 518 -39.10 -13.72 -1.00
N ILE A 519 -38.77 -12.52 -0.52
CA ILE A 519 -37.41 -11.98 -0.62
C ILE A 519 -36.52 -12.71 0.39
N VAL A 520 -35.47 -13.34 -0.12
CA VAL A 520 -34.46 -14.08 0.65
C VAL A 520 -33.44 -13.12 1.22
N SER A 521 -32.93 -12.21 0.38
CA SER A 521 -31.94 -11.20 0.73
C SER A 521 -32.10 -9.98 -0.18
N PRO A 522 -31.85 -8.75 0.29
CA PRO A 522 -31.50 -7.67 -0.63
C PRO A 522 -30.27 -8.06 -1.44
N LEU A 523 -30.16 -7.53 -2.66
CA LEU A 523 -29.02 -7.74 -3.56
C LEU A 523 -28.39 -6.38 -3.84
N GLN A 524 -27.22 -6.18 -3.24
CA GLN A 524 -26.37 -5.01 -3.44
C GLN A 524 -25.11 -5.42 -4.19
N TRP A 525 -24.27 -4.45 -4.52
CA TRP A 525 -23.12 -4.65 -5.39
C TRP A 525 -21.85 -4.11 -4.75
N THR A 526 -20.74 -4.82 -4.93
CA THR A 526 -19.41 -4.19 -4.81
C THR A 526 -19.20 -3.19 -5.95
N ARG A 527 -18.00 -2.58 -5.99
CA ARG A 527 -17.57 -1.80 -7.16
C ARG A 527 -17.77 -2.60 -8.45
N ARG A 528 -18.41 -1.97 -9.44
CA ARG A 528 -18.62 -2.53 -10.76
C ARG A 528 -17.29 -2.64 -11.51
N GLN A 529 -17.12 -3.73 -12.25
CA GLN A 529 -15.94 -4.05 -13.03
C GLN A 529 -16.32 -4.42 -14.47
N SER A 530 -15.37 -4.24 -15.39
CA SER A 530 -15.60 -4.45 -16.82
C SER A 530 -15.41 -5.89 -17.31
N SER A 531 -14.84 -6.75 -16.46
CA SER A 531 -14.55 -8.16 -16.77
C SER A 531 -15.24 -9.10 -15.78
N PRO A 532 -15.64 -10.31 -16.22
CA PRO A 532 -16.28 -11.29 -15.35
C PRO A 532 -15.27 -11.90 -14.38
N GLY A 533 -15.61 -11.89 -13.09
CA GLY A 533 -14.87 -12.60 -12.04
C GLY A 533 -15.59 -13.89 -11.63
N ARG A 534 -14.90 -14.74 -10.87
CA ARG A 534 -15.46 -16.01 -10.36
C ARG A 534 -16.78 -15.83 -9.61
N TRP A 535 -16.95 -14.71 -8.91
CA TRP A 535 -18.07 -14.44 -8.01
C TRP A 535 -18.99 -13.32 -8.50
N THR A 536 -18.74 -12.78 -9.69
CA THR A 536 -19.54 -11.67 -10.19
C THR A 536 -20.82 -12.14 -10.84
N LEU A 537 -21.86 -11.32 -10.76
CA LEU A 537 -23.04 -11.40 -11.63
C LEU A 537 -22.91 -10.38 -12.75
N GLN A 538 -23.32 -10.76 -13.96
CA GLN A 538 -23.37 -9.88 -15.11
C GLN A 538 -24.64 -9.01 -15.09
N LEU A 539 -24.43 -7.69 -15.12
CA LEU A 539 -25.47 -6.66 -15.10
C LEU A 539 -25.66 -6.02 -16.48
N GLY A 540 -24.64 -6.09 -17.34
CA GLY A 540 -24.65 -5.54 -18.69
C GLY A 540 -23.53 -6.13 -19.58
N GLU A 541 -23.37 -5.59 -20.79
CA GLU A 541 -22.42 -6.09 -21.81
C GLU A 541 -20.99 -6.22 -21.27
N HIS A 542 -20.55 -5.19 -20.54
CA HIS A 542 -19.22 -5.07 -19.94
C HIS A 542 -19.36 -4.60 -18.49
N GLU A 543 -20.39 -5.09 -17.80
CA GLU A 543 -20.68 -4.66 -16.44
C GLU A 543 -20.95 -5.88 -15.57
N HIS A 544 -20.05 -6.10 -14.62
CA HIS A 544 -20.08 -7.19 -13.67
C HIS A 544 -19.89 -6.63 -12.26
N ALA A 545 -20.51 -7.25 -11.26
CA ALA A 545 -20.27 -6.89 -9.86
C ALA A 545 -20.45 -8.10 -8.95
N GLU A 546 -19.70 -8.15 -7.86
CA GLU A 546 -19.91 -9.19 -6.85
C GLU A 546 -21.15 -8.86 -6.00
N PRO A 547 -22.01 -9.85 -5.74
CA PRO A 547 -23.21 -9.62 -4.96
C PRO A 547 -22.87 -9.39 -3.48
N ARG A 548 -23.68 -8.54 -2.84
CA ARG A 548 -23.73 -8.29 -1.40
C ARG A 548 -25.14 -8.60 -0.88
N PRO A 549 -25.29 -9.16 0.34
CA PRO A 549 -24.24 -9.46 1.33
C PRO A 549 -23.29 -10.59 0.89
N PHE A 550 -22.14 -10.69 1.56
CA PHE A 550 -20.96 -11.46 1.12
C PHE A 550 -21.27 -12.94 0.82
N GLU A 551 -22.14 -13.55 1.61
CA GLU A 551 -22.56 -14.95 1.48
C GLU A 551 -23.17 -15.28 0.11
N LEU A 552 -23.78 -14.31 -0.60
CA LEU A 552 -24.42 -14.55 -1.89
C LEU A 552 -23.45 -15.04 -2.98
N ARG A 553 -22.14 -14.79 -2.80
CA ARG A 553 -21.07 -15.28 -3.69
C ARG A 553 -21.00 -16.81 -3.74
N TYR A 554 -21.46 -17.47 -2.68
CA TYR A 554 -21.37 -18.92 -2.54
C TYR A 554 -22.69 -19.63 -2.91
N VAL A 555 -23.65 -18.93 -3.50
CA VAL A 555 -24.88 -19.57 -4.01
C VAL A 555 -24.50 -20.43 -5.22
N ASN A 556 -24.58 -21.74 -5.06
CA ASN A 556 -24.16 -22.70 -6.09
C ASN A 556 -25.17 -22.80 -7.24
N HIS A 557 -24.70 -23.30 -8.39
CA HIS A 557 -25.56 -23.54 -9.54
C HIS A 557 -26.53 -24.73 -9.33
N SER A 558 -27.76 -24.62 -9.84
CA SER A 558 -28.65 -25.76 -10.08
C SER A 558 -29.54 -25.54 -11.30
N CYS A 559 -29.74 -26.59 -12.11
CA CYS A 559 -30.78 -26.63 -13.15
C CYS A 559 -32.21 -26.81 -12.57
N ALA A 560 -32.34 -26.98 -11.26
CA ALA A 560 -33.60 -26.89 -10.53
C ALA A 560 -33.37 -25.96 -9.33
N PRO A 561 -33.21 -24.64 -9.57
CA PRO A 561 -32.87 -23.68 -8.52
C PRO A 561 -34.03 -23.52 -7.54
N ASN A 562 -33.72 -23.07 -6.32
CA ASN A 562 -34.72 -22.62 -5.36
C ASN A 562 -34.66 -21.10 -5.13
N VAL A 563 -33.64 -20.41 -5.64
CA VAL A 563 -33.53 -18.94 -5.60
C VAL A 563 -33.21 -18.36 -6.98
N HIS A 564 -33.59 -17.09 -7.17
CA HIS A 564 -33.27 -16.28 -8.34
C HIS A 564 -32.65 -14.96 -7.91
N PHE A 565 -31.55 -14.58 -8.56
CA PHE A 565 -30.94 -13.26 -8.46
C PHE A 565 -31.70 -12.30 -9.36
N ASP A 566 -32.63 -11.55 -8.78
CA ASP A 566 -33.34 -10.48 -9.47
C ASP A 566 -32.47 -9.22 -9.47
N VAL A 567 -31.55 -9.18 -10.44
CA VAL A 567 -30.58 -8.08 -10.58
C VAL A 567 -31.26 -6.76 -10.96
N ASP A 568 -32.44 -6.82 -11.59
CA ASP A 568 -33.20 -5.66 -12.03
C ASP A 568 -33.88 -4.97 -10.82
N GLU A 569 -34.42 -5.75 -9.89
CA GLU A 569 -35.07 -5.25 -8.66
C GLU A 569 -34.13 -5.14 -7.45
N GLY A 570 -32.90 -5.64 -7.55
CA GLY A 570 -31.93 -5.60 -6.45
C GLY A 570 -32.31 -6.52 -5.29
N VAL A 571 -32.82 -7.71 -5.57
CA VAL A 571 -33.16 -8.73 -4.54
C VAL A 571 -32.83 -10.16 -4.97
N VAL A 572 -32.67 -11.05 -4.00
CA VAL A 572 -32.71 -12.51 -4.20
C VAL A 572 -34.08 -13.01 -3.78
N ARG A 573 -34.80 -13.70 -4.67
CA ARG A 573 -36.16 -14.21 -4.42
C ARG A 573 -36.19 -15.73 -4.38
N ALA A 574 -37.02 -16.29 -3.50
CA ALA A 574 -37.32 -17.71 -3.49
C ALA A 574 -38.20 -18.08 -4.70
N LEU A 575 -37.81 -19.10 -5.47
CA LEU A 575 -38.59 -19.61 -6.61
C LEU A 575 -39.65 -20.64 -6.20
N ARG A 576 -39.47 -21.23 -5.03
CA ARG A 576 -40.33 -22.22 -4.40
C ARG A 576 -40.14 -22.15 -2.89
N ASP A 577 -40.95 -22.86 -2.13
CA ASP A 577 -40.73 -22.98 -0.70
C ASP A 577 -39.34 -23.56 -0.40
N ILE A 578 -38.62 -22.96 0.55
CA ILE A 578 -37.28 -23.35 0.99
C ILE A 578 -37.39 -23.73 2.46
N ALA A 579 -36.95 -24.93 2.83
CA ALA A 579 -36.93 -25.39 4.20
C ALA A 579 -35.59 -25.05 4.88
N PRO A 580 -35.55 -24.89 6.22
CA PRO A 580 -34.29 -24.88 6.95
C PRO A 580 -33.47 -26.14 6.64
N GLY A 581 -32.20 -25.98 6.31
CA GLY A 581 -31.29 -27.04 5.89
C GLY A 581 -31.14 -27.17 4.37
N ASP A 582 -32.02 -26.55 3.57
CA ASP A 582 -31.87 -26.55 2.12
C ASP A 582 -30.69 -25.67 1.68
N GLU A 583 -29.92 -26.11 0.69
CA GLU A 583 -28.94 -25.26 0.04
C GLU A 583 -29.62 -24.28 -0.91
N LEU A 584 -29.29 -23.00 -0.83
CA LEU A 584 -29.68 -22.00 -1.82
C LEU A 584 -28.89 -22.23 -3.10
N ARG A 585 -29.61 -22.45 -4.20
CA ARG A 585 -29.03 -22.67 -5.52
C ARG A 585 -29.74 -21.82 -6.57
N ALA A 586 -28.95 -21.20 -7.43
CA ALA A 586 -29.40 -20.34 -8.52
C ALA A 586 -29.08 -20.93 -9.89
N PHE A 587 -29.78 -20.47 -10.92
CA PHE A 587 -29.49 -20.85 -12.31
C PHE A 587 -28.60 -19.80 -12.96
N TYR A 588 -27.26 -19.99 -12.93
CA TYR A 588 -26.30 -18.99 -13.44
C TYR A 588 -26.58 -18.43 -14.85
N PRO A 589 -27.03 -19.23 -15.84
CA PRO A 589 -27.39 -18.69 -17.15
C PRO A 589 -28.57 -17.69 -17.13
N ALA A 590 -29.26 -17.51 -16.00
CA ALA A 590 -30.25 -16.46 -15.83
C ALA A 590 -29.62 -15.05 -15.75
N THR A 591 -28.37 -14.95 -15.31
CA THR A 591 -27.63 -13.69 -15.19
C THR A 591 -26.43 -13.62 -16.13
N GLU A 592 -25.76 -14.75 -16.38
CA GLU A 592 -24.51 -14.80 -17.14
C GLU A 592 -24.73 -15.17 -18.62
N TRP A 593 -24.29 -14.30 -19.55
CA TRP A 593 -24.30 -14.62 -20.98
C TRP A 593 -23.29 -15.72 -21.29
N SER A 594 -22.08 -15.58 -20.74
CA SER A 594 -21.02 -16.59 -20.72
C SER A 594 -20.38 -16.57 -19.34
N VAL A 595 -20.28 -17.72 -18.67
CA VAL A 595 -19.56 -17.83 -17.39
C VAL A 595 -18.04 -17.81 -17.63
N THR A 596 -17.25 -17.31 -16.67
CA THR A 596 -15.78 -17.26 -16.78
C THR A 596 -15.15 -18.63 -17.00
N GLU A 597 -15.66 -19.65 -16.30
CA GLU A 597 -15.19 -21.03 -16.41
C GLU A 597 -16.38 -21.99 -16.57
N ARG A 598 -16.37 -22.78 -17.64
CA ARG A 598 -17.39 -23.82 -17.84
C ARG A 598 -17.17 -24.97 -16.87
N PHE A 599 -18.24 -25.55 -16.34
CA PHE A 599 -18.16 -26.65 -15.39
C PHE A 599 -19.25 -27.69 -15.60
N ILE A 600 -18.99 -28.92 -15.13
CA ILE A 600 -19.97 -30.00 -15.13
C ILE A 600 -20.95 -29.79 -13.97
N CYS A 601 -22.23 -29.63 -14.29
CA CYS A 601 -23.31 -29.55 -13.32
C CYS A 601 -23.49 -30.89 -12.60
N ARG A 602 -23.46 -30.84 -11.26
CA ARG A 602 -23.66 -31.99 -10.37
C ARG A 602 -24.97 -31.90 -9.59
N CYS A 603 -25.98 -31.21 -10.13
CA CYS A 603 -27.26 -31.02 -9.42
C CYS A 603 -28.12 -32.29 -9.36
N ASN A 604 -27.84 -33.31 -10.18
CA ASN A 604 -28.59 -34.56 -10.32
C ASN A 604 -30.10 -34.39 -10.61
N GLY A 605 -30.51 -33.21 -11.10
CA GLY A 605 -31.90 -32.95 -11.47
C GLY A 605 -32.31 -33.68 -12.75
N ALA A 606 -33.60 -34.03 -12.87
CA ALA A 606 -34.15 -34.71 -14.05
C ALA A 606 -33.99 -33.93 -15.36
N GLN A 607 -33.81 -32.60 -15.28
CA GLN A 607 -33.55 -31.70 -16.41
C GLN A 607 -32.15 -31.07 -16.33
N CYS A 608 -31.17 -31.80 -15.78
CA CYS A 608 -29.79 -31.33 -15.70
C CYS A 608 -29.20 -31.08 -17.09
N LEU A 609 -28.55 -29.92 -17.27
CA LEU A 609 -27.94 -29.51 -18.55
C LEU A 609 -26.56 -30.12 -18.79
N GLY A 610 -26.01 -30.85 -17.82
CA GLY A 610 -24.70 -31.49 -17.92
C GLY A 610 -23.54 -30.51 -17.79
N VAL A 611 -23.32 -29.64 -18.78
CA VAL A 611 -22.23 -28.63 -18.77
C VAL A 611 -22.83 -27.23 -18.78
N ILE A 612 -22.39 -26.39 -17.84
CA ILE A 612 -22.87 -25.01 -17.71
C ILE A 612 -21.83 -24.08 -18.32
N GLY A 613 -22.26 -23.27 -19.29
CA GLY A 613 -21.42 -22.29 -19.96
C GLY A 613 -21.97 -20.86 -20.00
N GLY A 614 -23.19 -20.62 -19.51
CA GLY A 614 -23.91 -19.34 -19.66
C GLY A 614 -25.04 -19.42 -20.68
N ALA A 615 -25.85 -18.36 -20.77
CA ALA A 615 -27.05 -18.30 -21.60
C ALA A 615 -26.77 -18.49 -23.09
N ALA A 616 -25.62 -18.01 -23.59
CA ALA A 616 -25.20 -18.08 -24.99
C ALA A 616 -25.10 -19.51 -25.55
N HIS A 617 -25.09 -20.51 -24.67
CA HIS A 617 -24.88 -21.91 -25.02
C HIS A 617 -26.13 -22.77 -24.81
N LEU A 618 -27.27 -22.16 -24.51
CA LEU A 618 -28.53 -22.87 -24.23
C LEU A 618 -29.62 -22.52 -25.25
N PRO A 619 -30.49 -23.48 -25.61
CA PRO A 619 -31.65 -23.20 -26.45
C PRO A 619 -32.61 -22.19 -25.77
N PRO A 620 -33.24 -21.27 -26.52
CA PRO A 620 -34.21 -20.32 -25.95
C PRO A 620 -35.33 -20.99 -25.13
N ASP A 621 -35.85 -22.13 -25.57
CA ASP A 621 -36.89 -22.89 -24.85
C ASP A 621 -36.43 -23.44 -23.49
N THR A 622 -35.12 -23.58 -23.30
CA THR A 622 -34.53 -23.95 -22.01
C THR A 622 -34.48 -22.74 -21.09
N LEU A 623 -34.05 -21.59 -21.61
CA LEU A 623 -33.94 -20.34 -20.86
C LEU A 623 -35.32 -19.79 -20.46
N ALA A 624 -36.34 -19.96 -21.30
CA ALA A 624 -37.71 -19.53 -21.04
C ALA A 624 -38.36 -20.14 -19.77
N ARG A 625 -37.75 -21.19 -19.20
CA ARG A 625 -38.22 -21.84 -17.96
C ARG A 625 -37.80 -21.10 -16.69
N TYR A 626 -36.87 -20.14 -16.81
CA TYR A 626 -36.30 -19.42 -15.67
C TYR A 626 -36.62 -17.94 -15.78
N PRO A 627 -36.75 -17.24 -14.64
CA PRO A 627 -36.68 -15.79 -14.64
C PRO A 627 -35.26 -15.37 -15.05
N LEU A 628 -35.16 -14.53 -16.08
CA LEU A 628 -33.91 -14.08 -16.69
C LEU A 628 -33.73 -12.59 -16.39
N SER A 629 -32.48 -12.17 -16.17
CA SER A 629 -32.15 -10.74 -16.00
C SER A 629 -32.55 -9.91 -17.21
N GLY A 630 -32.73 -8.60 -17.02
CA GLY A 630 -33.01 -7.67 -18.11
C GLY A 630 -31.97 -7.75 -19.23
N PHE A 631 -30.70 -7.89 -18.86
CA PHE A 631 -29.59 -8.06 -19.80
C PHE A 631 -29.70 -9.35 -20.63
N ILE A 632 -29.94 -10.51 -20.01
CA ILE A 632 -30.09 -11.76 -20.76
C ILE A 632 -31.30 -11.72 -21.67
N ARG A 633 -32.43 -11.15 -21.20
CA ARG A 633 -33.62 -10.95 -22.04
C ARG A 633 -33.34 -10.04 -23.24
N GLN A 634 -32.49 -9.03 -23.08
CA GLN A 634 -32.09 -8.15 -24.18
C GLN A 634 -31.22 -8.88 -25.21
N LYS A 635 -30.30 -9.73 -24.77
CA LYS A 635 -29.43 -10.52 -25.66
C LYS A 635 -30.15 -11.60 -26.47
N LEU A 636 -31.29 -12.07 -25.98
CA LEU A 636 -32.12 -13.09 -26.65
C LEU A 636 -33.12 -12.52 -27.67
N LYS A 637 -33.33 -11.19 -27.67
CA LYS A 637 -34.13 -10.47 -28.67
C LYS A 637 -33.27 -10.12 -29.87
#